data_AF-A0A1A8FXR5-F1
#
_entry.id   AF-A0A1A8FXR5-F1
#
_cell.length_a   1.000
_cell.length_b   1.000
_cell.length_c   1.000
_cell.angle_alpha   90.00
_cell.angle_beta   90.00
_cell.angle_gamma   90.00
#
_symmetry.space_group_name_H-M   'P 1'
#
loop_
_entity.id
_entity.type
_entity.pdbx_description
1 polymer ?
#
loop_
_entity_poly.entity_id
_entity_poly.type
_entity_poly.pdbx_seq_one_letter_code
_entity_poly.pdbx_strand_id
1 'polypeptide(L)'
;GEGKVGKVVDIRGWDTESGRSVASVTWSNGTTNVYRMGHKGKVDLKYVSDGQGGFYYKDHLPKLGEHAELQRQESADGHSFQQGDKVKCLLEVDILRQMQEGHGGWNPKMAEYICRIGTVHRITDRGDVRVQYSNNIRWTFHPGALTKVNTFGVGELVRVLEEMETVKRLQAGHGEWTDSMTPVLGQVGKVLKVYADGDLRVAFGGQTWTFNPACLAAQPAEVDANLMTAENPIESGSTVISVLEKLLSQSTEQDNPSRLVIEAAHGSASKVRELVQKHPDKVDIKNQGKTALQVAAHQGHMEVVKALLQANSSVEVKDEDGDTALHYTAFGNQAEIARLLLSKGANINLLNNSMCTALQIAVNKGFTDVVRVLTDHSADVNLQDSYGDTPLHDAIAKDFRNIIEILVAVPNIDFTQQNHRGFNLLHHAALKGNKLATEKILARARQLVDVKKEDGFSALHLASLNNHRDVAEVLVKEGRCDINICNNRNQTPLQLAVTQGHTDLVQLLVDEGADVNMEDEDGDTAMHVALLRPQLANVVLGPSVGTSSTEESSEGCSSTSLYCRLNSSGLLGNTELNVGTAIACFLAQEGADISYANHKGKSPLDLVADSTMLQLIKSFSEKHRLQRLQAITCGQSLSSASLRRVHTTPNTMTNLVLPAPAGPSECLICSELALLVLFCPCQHSVACEECAHRMKKCIKCQVTITKKIRQDQTEVDCSPGTENSEQHNLLEQLQSRYRQMEERITCPICIDNHIKLVFQCGHASCIDCSAALKTCPICRQTIRERIQLFV
;
A
#
# COMPACT_ATOMS: atom_id res chain seq x y z
N GLY A 1 -13.77 -62.25 -39.78
CA GLY A 1 -13.43 -63.63 -39.37
C GLY A 1 -12.62 -64.28 -40.48
N GLU A 2 -11.78 -65.28 -40.17
CA GLU A 2 -10.80 -65.87 -41.10
C GLU A 2 -11.34 -66.04 -42.53
N GLY A 3 -10.65 -65.41 -43.48
CA GLY A 3 -10.95 -65.47 -44.91
C GLY A 3 -12.15 -64.65 -45.41
N LYS A 4 -12.95 -64.01 -44.53
CA LYS A 4 -14.09 -63.16 -44.94
C LYS A 4 -13.70 -61.68 -44.91
N VAL A 5 -14.28 -60.90 -45.82
CA VAL A 5 -14.06 -59.45 -45.93
C VAL A 5 -15.21 -58.71 -45.22
N GLY A 6 -14.88 -57.64 -44.50
CA GLY A 6 -15.83 -56.77 -43.82
C GLY A 6 -15.47 -55.30 -44.05
N LYS A 7 -16.44 -54.40 -43.85
CA LYS A 7 -16.25 -52.96 -44.03
C LYS A 7 -15.91 -52.32 -42.69
N VAL A 8 -14.82 -51.55 -42.66
CA VAL A 8 -14.48 -50.71 -41.50
C VAL A 8 -15.51 -49.59 -41.42
N VAL A 9 -16.19 -49.47 -40.29
CA VAL A 9 -17.24 -48.48 -40.06
C VAL A 9 -16.76 -47.33 -39.18
N ASP A 10 -15.86 -47.63 -38.24
CA ASP A 10 -15.33 -46.65 -37.29
C ASP A 10 -13.91 -47.02 -36.85
N ILE A 11 -13.08 -46.01 -36.57
CA ILE A 11 -11.72 -46.15 -36.03
C ILE A 11 -11.62 -45.27 -34.79
N ARG A 12 -11.34 -45.89 -33.65
CA ARG A 12 -11.35 -45.23 -32.34
C ARG A 12 -10.22 -45.74 -31.43
N GLY A 13 -10.06 -45.08 -30.29
CA GLY A 13 -9.19 -45.56 -29.22
C GLY A 13 -9.80 -46.73 -28.46
N TRP A 14 -8.95 -47.62 -27.94
CA TRP A 14 -9.38 -48.67 -27.01
C TRP A 14 -9.72 -48.09 -25.63
N ASP A 15 -9.03 -47.02 -25.26
CA ASP A 15 -9.16 -46.22 -24.05
C ASP A 15 -9.17 -44.72 -24.42
N THR A 16 -9.40 -43.87 -23.42
CA THR A 16 -9.38 -42.39 -23.56
C THR A 16 -7.99 -41.81 -23.80
N GLU A 17 -6.93 -42.63 -23.77
CA GLU A 17 -5.53 -42.19 -23.85
C GLU A 17 -4.88 -42.47 -25.22
N SER A 18 -5.25 -43.55 -25.92
CA SER A 18 -4.67 -43.90 -27.23
C SER A 18 -5.57 -43.55 -28.42
N GLY A 19 -5.14 -42.60 -29.25
CA GLY A 19 -5.83 -42.29 -30.50
C GLY A 19 -5.69 -43.41 -31.55
N ARG A 20 -6.83 -43.94 -32.05
CA ARG A 20 -6.96 -44.83 -33.23
C ARG A 20 -6.28 -46.22 -33.11
N SER A 21 -6.38 -46.86 -31.96
CA SER A 21 -5.84 -48.21 -31.70
C SER A 21 -6.80 -49.37 -32.04
N VAL A 22 -7.99 -49.08 -32.57
CA VAL A 22 -9.08 -50.06 -32.76
C VAL A 22 -9.92 -49.77 -34.00
N ALA A 23 -10.30 -50.83 -34.73
CA ALA A 23 -11.27 -50.76 -35.82
C ALA A 23 -12.54 -51.54 -35.51
N SER A 24 -13.70 -50.90 -35.75
CA SER A 24 -15.00 -51.58 -35.77
C SER A 24 -15.31 -52.02 -37.19
N VAL A 25 -15.47 -53.32 -37.40
CA VAL A 25 -15.69 -53.93 -38.71
C VAL A 25 -17.03 -54.64 -38.76
N THR A 26 -17.87 -54.22 -39.70
CA THR A 26 -19.13 -54.91 -40.02
C THR A 26 -18.87 -55.94 -41.11
N TRP A 27 -19.16 -57.20 -40.80
CA TRP A 27 -18.97 -58.32 -41.71
C TRP A 27 -20.17 -58.49 -42.64
N SER A 28 -19.99 -59.24 -43.73
CA SER A 28 -21.03 -59.51 -44.73
C SER A 28 -22.29 -60.19 -44.18
N ASN A 29 -22.24 -60.76 -42.97
CA ASN A 29 -23.39 -61.31 -42.25
C ASN A 29 -24.13 -60.29 -41.36
N GLY A 30 -23.77 -59.00 -41.43
CA GLY A 30 -24.38 -57.91 -40.67
C GLY A 30 -23.87 -57.74 -39.23
N THR A 31 -23.01 -58.64 -38.74
CA THR A 31 -22.44 -58.52 -37.39
C THR A 31 -21.26 -57.55 -37.37
N THR A 32 -21.22 -56.68 -36.35
CA THR A 32 -20.16 -55.70 -36.17
C THR A 32 -19.30 -56.07 -34.97
N ASN A 33 -18.01 -56.26 -35.20
CA ASN A 33 -17.04 -56.64 -34.17
C ASN A 33 -15.88 -55.66 -34.13
N VAL A 34 -15.23 -55.58 -32.97
CA VAL A 34 -14.19 -54.61 -32.66
C VAL A 34 -12.85 -55.34 -32.58
N TYR A 35 -11.85 -54.85 -33.33
CA TYR A 35 -10.54 -55.50 -33.47
C TYR A 35 -9.42 -54.54 -33.15
N ARG A 36 -8.38 -55.04 -32.46
CA ARG A 36 -7.22 -54.23 -32.10
C ARG A 36 -6.32 -53.99 -33.31
N MET A 37 -5.87 -52.74 -33.44
CA MET A 37 -4.87 -52.30 -34.41
C MET A 37 -3.57 -52.05 -33.64
N GLY A 38 -2.72 -53.07 -33.54
CA GLY A 38 -1.59 -53.05 -32.61
C GLY A 38 -0.33 -52.31 -33.08
N HIS A 39 0.44 -51.80 -32.12
CA HIS A 39 1.88 -51.46 -32.24
C HIS A 39 2.72 -52.75 -32.09
N LYS A 40 3.87 -52.84 -32.79
CA LYS A 40 4.75 -54.04 -32.90
C LYS A 40 4.15 -55.27 -33.59
N GLY A 41 3.19 -55.08 -34.51
CA GLY A 41 2.92 -56.06 -35.57
C GLY A 41 2.00 -57.25 -35.24
N LYS A 42 1.20 -57.19 -34.15
CA LYS A 42 0.05 -58.11 -33.97
C LYS A 42 -1.23 -57.38 -34.36
N VAL A 43 -1.81 -57.75 -35.50
CA VAL A 43 -3.02 -57.15 -36.05
C VAL A 43 -4.01 -58.26 -36.37
N ASP A 44 -5.24 -58.18 -35.86
CA ASP A 44 -6.29 -59.19 -36.11
C ASP A 44 -6.95 -59.03 -37.49
N LEU A 45 -6.57 -57.98 -38.24
CA LEU A 45 -7.16 -57.58 -39.50
C LEU A 45 -6.08 -57.30 -40.55
N LYS A 46 -6.34 -57.73 -41.79
CA LYS A 46 -5.54 -57.43 -42.97
C LYS A 46 -6.36 -56.61 -43.95
N TYR A 47 -5.87 -55.45 -44.37
CA TYR A 47 -6.55 -54.63 -45.37
C TYR A 47 -6.46 -55.29 -46.76
N VAL A 48 -7.50 -55.14 -47.59
CA VAL A 48 -7.62 -55.83 -48.89
C VAL A 48 -7.91 -54.86 -50.04
N SER A 49 -8.62 -53.77 -49.79
CA SER A 49 -8.88 -52.71 -50.78
C SER A 49 -8.96 -51.36 -50.11
N ASP A 50 -8.44 -50.33 -50.77
CA ASP A 50 -8.44 -48.97 -50.24
C ASP A 50 -9.87 -48.40 -50.19
N GLY A 51 -10.23 -47.81 -49.06
CA GLY A 51 -11.43 -46.98 -48.96
C GLY A 51 -11.13 -45.59 -49.51
N GLN A 52 -12.03 -45.03 -50.33
CA GLN A 52 -11.94 -43.62 -50.71
C GLN A 52 -12.31 -42.75 -49.49
N GLY A 53 -11.28 -42.30 -48.77
CA GLY A 53 -11.38 -41.31 -47.71
C GLY A 53 -11.02 -39.91 -48.20
N GLY A 54 -11.25 -38.91 -47.35
CA GLY A 54 -10.84 -37.53 -47.61
C GLY A 54 -9.32 -37.38 -47.72
N PHE A 55 -8.89 -36.25 -48.27
CA PHE A 55 -7.47 -35.94 -48.43
C PHE A 55 -6.82 -35.67 -47.06
N TYR A 56 -5.66 -36.26 -46.83
CA TYR A 56 -4.84 -36.01 -45.64
C TYR A 56 -3.37 -35.83 -46.04
N TYR A 57 -2.63 -35.07 -45.24
CA TYR A 57 -1.21 -34.87 -45.46
C TYR A 57 -0.45 -36.04 -44.84
N LYS A 58 0.10 -36.91 -45.69
CA LYS A 58 0.76 -38.16 -45.30
C LYS A 58 1.87 -37.97 -44.26
N ASP A 59 2.60 -36.87 -44.34
CA ASP A 59 3.75 -36.59 -43.46
C ASP A 59 3.36 -35.97 -42.11
N HIS A 60 2.08 -35.62 -41.93
CA HIS A 60 1.56 -34.97 -40.72
C HIS A 60 0.67 -35.92 -39.88
N LEU A 61 0.68 -37.22 -40.19
CA LEU A 61 0.01 -38.22 -39.36
C LEU A 61 0.98 -38.77 -38.31
N PRO A 62 0.58 -38.86 -37.02
CA PRO A 62 1.42 -39.43 -35.99
C PRO A 62 1.69 -40.93 -36.27
N LYS A 63 2.95 -41.35 -36.13
CA LYS A 63 3.32 -42.77 -36.23
C LYS A 63 2.79 -43.50 -34.98
N LEU A 64 1.97 -44.53 -35.20
CA LEU A 64 1.33 -45.29 -34.12
C LEU A 64 2.36 -45.94 -33.17
N GLY A 65 2.39 -45.47 -31.93
CA GLY A 65 3.18 -46.02 -30.82
C GLY A 65 4.54 -45.35 -30.57
N GLU A 66 4.86 -44.25 -31.25
CA GLU A 66 5.78 -43.26 -30.69
C GLU A 66 4.92 -42.26 -29.89
N HIS A 67 5.20 -42.08 -28.60
CA HIS A 67 4.76 -40.86 -27.93
C HIS A 67 5.28 -39.70 -28.78
N ALA A 68 4.45 -38.70 -29.02
CA ALA A 68 4.93 -37.44 -29.58
C ALA A 68 5.86 -36.79 -28.56
N GLU A 69 7.08 -37.30 -28.42
CA GLU A 69 8.22 -36.43 -28.21
C GLU A 69 8.16 -35.47 -29.38
N LEU A 70 7.57 -34.30 -29.11
CA LEU A 70 7.64 -33.15 -29.98
C LEU A 70 9.11 -33.03 -30.36
N GLN A 71 9.38 -33.40 -31.61
CA GLN A 71 10.68 -33.23 -32.23
C GLN A 71 11.13 -31.82 -31.88
N ARG A 72 12.35 -31.71 -31.36
CA ARG A 72 13.08 -30.45 -31.28
C ARG A 72 12.88 -29.72 -32.59
N GLN A 73 12.03 -28.70 -32.59
CA GLN A 73 12.35 -27.52 -33.36
C GLN A 73 13.51 -26.90 -32.60
N GLU A 74 14.72 -27.19 -33.08
CA GLU A 74 15.87 -26.35 -32.80
C GLU A 74 15.48 -24.94 -33.26
N SER A 75 14.93 -24.14 -32.35
CA SER A 75 15.14 -22.71 -32.44
C SER A 75 16.64 -22.54 -32.34
N ALA A 76 17.22 -21.93 -33.37
CA ALA A 76 18.54 -21.37 -33.29
C ALA A 76 18.67 -20.64 -31.93
N ASP A 77 19.75 -20.97 -31.22
CA ASP A 77 20.08 -20.61 -29.85
C ASP A 77 19.51 -21.50 -28.74
N GLY A 78 20.32 -22.51 -28.39
CA GLY A 78 20.21 -23.23 -27.13
C GLY A 78 20.46 -22.29 -25.95
N HIS A 79 19.39 -21.64 -25.48
CA HIS A 79 19.45 -20.91 -24.22
C HIS A 79 19.13 -21.86 -23.07
N SER A 80 20.14 -22.17 -22.27
CA SER A 80 19.92 -22.59 -20.89
C SER A 80 19.17 -21.47 -20.18
N PHE A 81 18.03 -21.78 -19.56
CA PHE A 81 17.42 -20.84 -18.62
C PHE A 81 18.42 -20.57 -17.50
N GLN A 82 18.39 -19.37 -16.93
CA GLN A 82 19.16 -19.03 -15.73
C GLN A 82 18.21 -18.56 -14.62
N GLN A 83 18.64 -18.69 -13.38
CA GLN A 83 17.92 -18.12 -12.26
C GLN A 83 17.78 -16.61 -12.47
N GLY A 84 16.55 -16.09 -12.43
CA GLY A 84 16.22 -14.69 -12.70
C GLY A 84 15.59 -14.44 -14.07
N ASP A 85 15.66 -15.38 -15.02
CA ASP A 85 15.05 -15.20 -16.34
C ASP A 85 13.54 -14.99 -16.27
N LYS A 86 12.99 -14.04 -17.04
CA LYS A 86 11.55 -13.87 -17.19
C LYS A 86 11.04 -14.81 -18.27
N VAL A 87 9.98 -15.55 -17.97
CA VAL A 87 9.44 -16.61 -18.83
C VAL A 87 7.91 -16.59 -18.82
N LYS A 88 7.28 -17.02 -19.92
CA LYS A 88 5.84 -17.24 -19.99
C LYS A 88 5.55 -18.56 -20.71
N CYS A 89 4.44 -19.21 -20.36
CA CYS A 89 3.94 -20.38 -21.09
C CYS A 89 2.89 -19.93 -22.10
N LEU A 90 3.08 -20.23 -23.39
CA LEU A 90 2.12 -19.90 -24.45
C LEU A 90 1.35 -21.13 -24.96
N LEU A 91 1.56 -22.29 -24.33
CA LEU A 91 0.91 -23.53 -24.74
C LEU A 91 -0.53 -23.58 -24.22
N GLU A 92 -1.41 -24.20 -25.01
CA GLU A 92 -2.77 -24.49 -24.57
C GLU A 92 -2.79 -25.46 -23.39
N VAL A 93 -3.84 -25.37 -22.56
CA VAL A 93 -3.99 -26.13 -21.30
C VAL A 93 -3.79 -27.62 -21.50
N ASP A 94 -4.38 -28.19 -22.56
CA ASP A 94 -4.31 -29.63 -22.84
C ASP A 94 -2.89 -30.07 -23.23
N ILE A 95 -2.17 -29.24 -23.99
CA ILE A 95 -0.79 -29.50 -24.42
C ILE A 95 0.14 -29.40 -23.22
N LEU A 96 0.00 -28.33 -22.42
CA LEU A 96 0.79 -28.14 -21.21
C LEU A 96 0.56 -29.28 -20.21
N ARG A 97 -0.69 -29.71 -20.02
CA ARG A 97 -1.02 -30.84 -19.12
C ARG A 97 -0.28 -32.12 -19.51
N GLN A 98 -0.19 -32.43 -20.81
CA GLN A 98 0.55 -33.58 -21.32
C GLN A 98 2.06 -33.41 -21.13
N MET A 99 2.61 -32.22 -21.40
CA MET A 99 4.05 -31.94 -21.25
C MET A 99 4.53 -31.95 -19.79
N GLN A 100 3.62 -31.79 -18.83
CA GLN A 100 3.93 -31.81 -17.39
C GLN A 100 4.03 -33.23 -16.80
N GLU A 101 3.69 -34.26 -17.57
CA GLU A 101 3.82 -35.64 -17.15
C GLU A 101 5.31 -36.01 -17.00
N GLY A 102 5.72 -36.37 -15.77
CA GLY A 102 7.12 -36.61 -15.42
C GLY A 102 7.92 -35.36 -15.01
N HIS A 103 7.36 -34.15 -15.19
CA HIS A 103 8.03 -32.86 -14.97
C HIS A 103 7.24 -31.97 -14.00
N GLY A 104 7.30 -32.29 -12.69
CA GLY A 104 6.62 -31.51 -11.63
C GLY A 104 5.10 -31.70 -11.51
N GLY A 105 4.47 -32.36 -12.49
CA GLY A 105 3.05 -32.72 -12.49
C GLY A 105 2.12 -31.58 -12.91
N TRP A 106 0.89 -31.94 -13.27
CA TRP A 106 -0.17 -30.99 -13.62
C TRP A 106 -1.05 -30.66 -12.41
N ASN A 107 -1.29 -29.36 -12.18
CA ASN A 107 -2.29 -28.87 -11.25
C ASN A 107 -3.27 -27.96 -12.01
N PRO A 108 -4.59 -28.11 -11.86
CA PRO A 108 -5.58 -27.27 -12.56
C PRO A 108 -5.34 -25.76 -12.39
N LYS A 109 -4.80 -25.32 -11.24
CA LYS A 109 -4.47 -23.90 -11.00
C LYS A 109 -3.33 -23.38 -11.89
N MET A 110 -2.51 -24.25 -12.49
CA MET A 110 -1.46 -23.86 -13.44
C MET A 110 -2.04 -23.20 -14.69
N ALA A 111 -3.26 -23.58 -15.10
CA ALA A 111 -3.94 -22.99 -16.25
C ALA A 111 -4.12 -21.47 -16.12
N GLU A 112 -4.28 -20.96 -14.90
CA GLU A 112 -4.42 -19.52 -14.62
C GLU A 112 -3.13 -18.73 -14.89
N TYR A 113 -1.99 -19.41 -15.01
CA TYR A 113 -0.66 -18.83 -15.20
C TYR A 113 -0.12 -19.02 -16.63
N ILE A 114 -0.91 -19.66 -17.49
CA ILE A 114 -0.67 -19.63 -18.94
C ILE A 114 -0.78 -18.16 -19.38
N CYS A 115 0.12 -17.75 -20.27
CA CYS A 115 0.32 -16.37 -20.73
C CYS A 115 0.72 -15.35 -19.65
N ARG A 116 0.88 -15.74 -18.38
CA ARG A 116 1.43 -14.86 -17.35
C ARG A 116 2.95 -14.92 -17.34
N ILE A 117 3.57 -13.78 -17.07
CA ILE A 117 5.03 -13.67 -16.95
C ILE A 117 5.42 -14.08 -15.53
N GLY A 118 6.29 -15.07 -15.43
CA GLY A 118 6.92 -15.51 -14.20
C GLY A 118 8.43 -15.37 -14.28
N THR A 119 9.11 -15.58 -13.16
CA THR A 119 10.57 -15.48 -13.04
C THR A 119 11.14 -16.86 -12.72
N VAL A 120 12.16 -17.32 -13.44
CA VAL A 120 12.85 -18.58 -13.16
C VAL A 120 13.50 -18.48 -11.78
N HIS A 121 12.93 -19.19 -10.81
CA HIS A 121 13.41 -19.23 -9.44
C HIS A 121 14.57 -20.21 -9.28
N ARG A 122 14.53 -21.36 -9.95
CA ARG A 122 15.63 -22.34 -10.01
C ARG A 122 15.39 -23.36 -11.11
N ILE A 123 16.44 -24.09 -11.48
CA ILE A 123 16.39 -25.25 -12.37
C ILE A 123 16.62 -26.49 -11.51
N THR A 124 15.83 -27.55 -11.72
CA THR A 124 16.00 -28.81 -10.99
C THR A 124 17.16 -29.61 -11.56
N ASP A 125 17.65 -30.60 -10.79
CA ASP A 125 18.72 -31.50 -11.24
C ASP A 125 18.33 -32.33 -12.48
N ARG A 126 17.02 -32.43 -12.77
CA ARG A 126 16.45 -33.07 -13.97
C ARG A 126 16.26 -32.10 -15.15
N GLY A 127 16.61 -30.83 -14.97
CA GLY A 127 16.50 -29.79 -15.98
C GLY A 127 15.18 -29.02 -15.97
N ASP A 128 14.23 -29.30 -15.06
CA ASP A 128 12.93 -28.62 -15.02
C ASP A 128 13.05 -27.18 -14.53
N VAL A 129 12.23 -26.31 -15.08
CA VAL A 129 12.28 -24.88 -14.76
C VAL A 129 11.23 -24.55 -13.71
N ARG A 130 11.66 -24.17 -12.51
CA ARG A 130 10.74 -23.71 -11.47
C ARG A 130 10.55 -22.20 -11.59
N VAL A 131 9.33 -21.78 -11.90
CA VAL A 131 8.95 -20.39 -12.16
C VAL A 131 8.16 -19.84 -10.98
N GLN A 132 8.55 -18.67 -10.47
CA GLN A 132 7.88 -17.91 -9.42
C GLN A 132 7.09 -16.73 -10.02
N TYR A 133 5.85 -16.57 -9.58
CA TYR A 133 4.97 -15.47 -9.99
C TYR A 133 4.81 -14.44 -8.86
N SER A 134 4.21 -13.28 -9.17
CA SER A 134 4.09 -12.09 -8.29
C SER A 134 3.39 -12.34 -6.94
N ASN A 135 2.65 -13.45 -6.82
CA ASN A 135 1.98 -13.90 -5.61
C ASN A 135 2.79 -14.94 -4.82
N ASN A 136 4.09 -15.08 -5.08
CA ASN A 136 5.00 -16.09 -4.52
C ASN A 136 4.62 -17.55 -4.83
N ILE A 137 3.64 -17.79 -5.70
CA ILE A 137 3.31 -19.14 -6.17
C ILE A 137 4.38 -19.61 -7.14
N ARG A 138 4.77 -20.88 -7.00
CA ARG A 138 5.85 -21.51 -7.76
C ARG A 138 5.34 -22.74 -8.49
N TRP A 139 5.49 -22.73 -9.80
CA TRP A 139 5.17 -23.87 -10.66
C TRP A 139 6.44 -24.42 -11.27
N THR A 140 6.55 -25.74 -11.35
CA THR A 140 7.63 -26.40 -12.09
C THR A 140 7.11 -26.68 -13.49
N PHE A 141 7.78 -26.18 -14.52
CA PHE A 141 7.43 -26.41 -15.91
C PHE A 141 8.49 -27.26 -16.61
N HIS A 142 8.02 -28.07 -17.56
CA HIS A 142 8.89 -28.60 -18.60
C HIS A 142 9.59 -27.44 -19.34
N PRO A 143 10.91 -27.48 -19.57
CA PRO A 143 11.66 -26.37 -20.18
C PRO A 143 11.09 -25.94 -21.54
N GLY A 144 10.71 -26.92 -22.37
CA GLY A 144 10.08 -26.67 -23.67
C GLY A 144 8.66 -26.07 -23.62
N ALA A 145 8.06 -25.97 -22.43
CA ALA A 145 6.77 -25.30 -22.26
C ALA A 145 6.90 -23.79 -22.02
N LEU A 146 8.13 -23.30 -21.80
CA LEU A 146 8.40 -21.91 -21.44
C LEU A 146 9.10 -21.19 -22.58
N THR A 147 8.65 -19.97 -22.82
CA THR A 147 9.31 -19.01 -23.71
C THR A 147 9.95 -17.94 -22.85
N LYS A 148 11.25 -17.69 -23.05
CA LYS A 148 11.94 -16.56 -22.42
C LYS A 148 11.34 -15.25 -22.94
N VAL A 149 11.03 -14.34 -22.03
CA VAL A 149 10.46 -13.02 -22.33
C VAL A 149 11.47 -11.98 -21.94
N ASN A 150 11.92 -11.21 -22.92
CA ASN A 150 12.69 -10.01 -22.63
C ASN A 150 11.70 -8.91 -22.24
N THR A 151 11.40 -8.79 -20.96
CA THR A 151 10.61 -7.67 -20.43
C THR A 151 11.55 -6.54 -20.11
N PHE A 152 11.34 -5.39 -20.75
CA PHE A 152 12.16 -4.21 -20.52
C PHE A 152 11.34 -3.10 -19.87
N GLY A 153 11.88 -2.50 -18.82
CA GLY A 153 11.32 -1.32 -18.16
C GLY A 153 11.65 -0.01 -18.88
N VAL A 154 10.83 1.01 -18.67
CA VAL A 154 11.18 2.38 -19.07
C VAL A 154 12.40 2.82 -18.27
N GLY A 155 13.48 3.19 -18.97
CA GLY A 155 14.76 3.57 -18.39
C GLY A 155 15.86 2.52 -18.52
N GLU A 156 15.52 1.28 -18.87
CA GLU A 156 16.52 0.21 -19.05
C GLU A 156 17.41 0.43 -20.27
N LEU A 157 18.67 0.00 -20.14
CA LEU A 157 19.64 -0.01 -21.23
C LEU A 157 19.53 -1.32 -22.00
N VAL A 158 19.27 -1.19 -23.29
CA VAL A 158 19.04 -2.31 -24.20
C VAL A 158 19.99 -2.20 -25.38
N ARG A 159 20.58 -3.32 -25.76
CA ARG A 159 21.44 -3.42 -26.94
C ARG A 159 20.65 -3.93 -28.12
N VAL A 160 20.75 -3.27 -29.27
CA VAL A 160 20.14 -3.77 -30.52
C VAL A 160 20.98 -4.92 -31.05
N LEU A 161 20.33 -5.98 -31.55
CA LEU A 161 21.02 -7.07 -32.24
C LEU A 161 21.89 -6.52 -33.39
N GLU A 162 23.04 -7.15 -33.61
CA GLU A 162 24.02 -6.73 -34.62
C GLU A 162 23.61 -7.16 -36.04
N GLU A 163 22.84 -8.24 -36.16
CA GLU A 163 22.50 -8.85 -37.44
C GLU A 163 21.28 -8.17 -38.10
N MET A 164 21.55 -7.38 -39.13
CA MET A 164 20.54 -6.57 -39.84
C MET A 164 19.37 -7.41 -40.41
N GLU A 165 19.62 -8.57 -41.01
CA GLU A 165 18.57 -9.39 -41.61
C GLU A 165 17.61 -9.98 -40.57
N THR A 166 18.13 -10.27 -39.37
CA THR A 166 17.34 -10.76 -38.24
C THR A 166 16.49 -9.64 -37.65
N VAL A 167 17.04 -8.44 -37.48
CA VAL A 167 16.25 -7.26 -37.03
C VAL A 167 15.15 -6.94 -38.04
N LYS A 168 15.44 -6.93 -39.35
CA LYS A 168 14.43 -6.70 -40.40
C LYS A 168 13.25 -7.66 -40.32
N ARG A 169 13.52 -8.95 -40.13
CA ARG A 169 12.49 -9.98 -40.01
C ARG A 169 11.66 -9.82 -38.74
N LEU A 170 12.28 -9.48 -37.62
CA LEU A 170 11.61 -9.32 -36.33
C LEU A 170 10.83 -8.00 -36.23
N GLN A 171 11.13 -7.00 -37.07
CA GLN A 171 10.49 -5.69 -37.02
C GLN A 171 9.20 -5.57 -37.85
N ALA A 172 8.88 -6.58 -38.66
CA ALA A 172 7.64 -6.61 -39.46
C ALA A 172 6.40 -6.57 -38.55
N GLY A 173 5.51 -5.61 -38.78
CA GLY A 173 4.31 -5.38 -37.95
C GLY A 173 4.55 -4.59 -36.66
N HIS A 174 5.80 -4.21 -36.36
CA HIS A 174 6.22 -3.54 -35.13
C HIS A 174 7.05 -2.27 -35.45
N GLY A 175 6.42 -1.26 -36.04
CA GLY A 175 7.10 0.00 -36.43
C GLY A 175 7.90 -0.04 -37.73
N GLU A 176 8.05 -1.22 -38.35
CA GLU A 176 8.74 -1.50 -39.61
C GLU A 176 10.24 -1.15 -39.63
N TRP A 177 11.01 -1.88 -40.45
CA TRP A 177 12.41 -1.53 -40.66
C TRP A 177 12.55 -0.30 -41.55
N THR A 178 13.48 0.59 -41.20
CA THR A 178 13.95 1.67 -42.09
C THR A 178 15.48 1.66 -42.16
N ASP A 179 16.05 2.01 -43.31
CA ASP A 179 17.52 2.01 -43.48
C ASP A 179 18.25 3.01 -42.57
N SER A 180 17.51 3.97 -41.99
CA SER A 180 17.99 4.89 -40.94
C SER A 180 18.34 4.20 -39.62
N MET A 181 17.89 2.96 -39.39
CA MET A 181 18.19 2.16 -38.19
C MET A 181 19.54 1.45 -38.26
N THR A 182 20.20 1.41 -39.43
CA THR A 182 21.49 0.73 -39.63
C THR A 182 22.58 1.17 -38.63
N PRO A 183 22.74 2.47 -38.29
CA PRO A 183 23.80 2.92 -37.38
C PRO A 183 23.63 2.47 -35.91
N VAL A 184 22.45 1.99 -35.53
CA VAL A 184 22.13 1.61 -34.14
C VAL A 184 22.17 0.11 -33.89
N LEU A 185 22.41 -0.70 -34.92
CA LEU A 185 22.68 -2.13 -34.77
C LEU A 185 23.92 -2.34 -33.88
N GLY A 186 23.82 -3.19 -32.86
CA GLY A 186 24.88 -3.43 -31.87
C GLY A 186 25.06 -2.33 -30.82
N GLN A 187 24.41 -1.17 -30.97
CA GLN A 187 24.52 -0.06 -30.02
C GLN A 187 23.61 -0.26 -28.81
N VAL A 188 23.97 0.39 -27.70
CA VAL A 188 23.16 0.41 -26.49
C VAL A 188 22.33 1.69 -26.47
N GLY A 189 21.03 1.54 -26.27
CA GLY A 189 20.07 2.63 -26.18
C GLY A 189 19.21 2.53 -24.93
N LYS A 190 18.56 3.64 -24.57
CA LYS A 190 17.70 3.72 -23.38
C LYS A 190 16.24 3.57 -23.76
N VAL A 191 15.51 2.64 -23.14
CA VAL A 191 14.07 2.50 -23.33
C VAL A 191 13.37 3.75 -22.78
N LEU A 192 12.70 4.51 -23.64
CA LEU A 192 11.92 5.69 -23.27
C LEU A 192 10.47 5.37 -22.95
N LYS A 193 9.91 4.37 -23.64
CA LYS A 193 8.50 4.01 -23.51
C LYS A 193 8.28 2.56 -23.92
N VAL A 194 7.45 1.88 -23.14
CA VAL A 194 6.88 0.58 -23.49
C VAL A 194 5.45 0.83 -23.95
N TYR A 195 5.12 0.42 -25.17
CA TYR A 195 3.77 0.53 -25.71
C TYR A 195 2.88 -0.63 -25.22
N ALA A 196 1.56 -0.48 -25.36
CA ALA A 196 0.59 -1.46 -24.86
C ALA A 196 0.66 -2.82 -25.59
N ASP A 197 1.21 -2.84 -26.79
CA ASP A 197 1.52 -4.02 -27.60
C ASP A 197 2.86 -4.68 -27.22
N GLY A 198 3.65 -4.04 -26.35
CA GLY A 198 4.96 -4.50 -25.90
C GLY A 198 6.13 -3.89 -26.66
N ASP A 199 5.91 -3.05 -27.68
CA ASP A 199 6.99 -2.42 -28.43
C ASP A 199 7.74 -1.37 -27.60
N LEU A 200 9.02 -1.20 -27.90
CA LEU A 200 9.93 -0.38 -27.12
C LEU A 200 10.39 0.80 -27.92
N ARG A 201 10.08 2.01 -27.47
CA ARG A 201 10.72 3.21 -28.00
C ARG A 201 12.08 3.39 -27.32
N VAL A 202 13.17 3.27 -28.07
CA VAL A 202 14.54 3.30 -27.56
C VAL A 202 15.27 4.52 -28.12
N ALA A 203 16.00 5.23 -27.26
CA ALA A 203 16.80 6.40 -27.61
C ALA A 203 18.30 6.08 -27.72
N PHE A 204 18.94 6.60 -28.76
CA PHE A 204 20.38 6.55 -28.98
C PHE A 204 20.85 7.96 -29.35
N GLY A 205 21.66 8.59 -28.50
CA GLY A 205 22.32 9.88 -28.81
C GLY A 205 21.41 11.01 -29.31
N GLY A 206 20.14 11.06 -28.89
CA GLY A 206 19.15 12.07 -29.30
C GLY A 206 18.19 11.64 -30.42
N GLN A 207 18.41 10.49 -31.07
CA GLN A 207 17.48 9.89 -32.02
C GLN A 207 16.71 8.75 -31.37
N THR A 208 15.45 8.50 -31.79
CA THR A 208 14.60 7.48 -31.19
C THR A 208 13.96 6.60 -32.25
N TRP A 209 13.95 5.29 -32.01
CA TRP A 209 13.28 4.32 -32.86
C TRP A 209 12.39 3.41 -32.02
N THR A 210 11.41 2.78 -32.66
CA THR A 210 10.58 1.76 -32.04
C THR A 210 11.09 0.39 -32.47
N PHE A 211 11.33 -0.47 -31.48
CA PHE A 211 11.88 -1.80 -31.65
C PHE A 211 10.95 -2.83 -31.05
N ASN A 212 10.93 -4.01 -31.69
CA ASN A 212 10.36 -5.21 -31.12
C ASN A 212 11.30 -5.65 -29.98
N PRO A 213 10.81 -6.00 -28.78
CA PRO A 213 11.63 -6.53 -27.70
C PRO A 213 12.55 -7.69 -28.10
N ALA A 214 12.18 -8.47 -29.11
CA ALA A 214 13.01 -9.55 -29.64
C ALA A 214 14.26 -9.05 -30.40
N CYS A 215 14.26 -7.82 -30.89
CA CYS A 215 15.42 -7.17 -31.53
C CYS A 215 16.43 -6.63 -30.50
N LEU A 216 16.15 -6.78 -29.20
CA LEU A 216 16.85 -6.12 -28.12
C LEU A 216 17.34 -7.14 -27.09
N ALA A 217 18.54 -6.92 -26.59
CA ALA A 217 19.15 -7.67 -25.49
C ALA A 217 19.32 -6.77 -24.27
N ALA A 218 18.97 -7.27 -23.08
CA ALA A 218 19.20 -6.53 -21.83
C ALA A 218 20.71 -6.41 -21.60
N GLN A 219 21.18 -5.20 -21.30
CA GLN A 219 22.57 -4.99 -20.88
C GLN A 219 22.59 -5.05 -19.34
N PRO A 220 23.17 -6.09 -18.71
CA PRO A 220 23.26 -6.15 -17.26
C PRO A 220 24.17 -5.02 -16.76
N ALA A 221 23.72 -4.27 -15.76
CA ALA A 221 24.61 -3.47 -14.94
C ALA A 221 25.44 -4.45 -14.08
N GLU A 222 26.77 -4.33 -14.11
CA GLU A 222 27.61 -5.05 -13.17
C GLU A 222 27.23 -4.65 -11.74
N VAL A 223 27.05 -5.68 -10.90
CA VAL A 223 26.39 -5.67 -9.61
C VAL A 223 27.26 -5.03 -8.53
N ASP A 224 26.62 -4.33 -7.59
CA ASP A 224 26.90 -4.59 -6.19
C ASP A 224 25.59 -4.67 -5.37
N ALA A 225 25.54 -5.68 -4.51
CA ALA A 225 24.37 -6.11 -3.79
C ALA A 225 24.16 -5.28 -2.51
N ASN A 226 22.95 -4.73 -2.31
CA ASN A 226 22.24 -4.71 -1.02
C ASN A 226 20.86 -4.00 -1.09
N LEU A 227 19.87 -4.68 -0.53
CA LEU A 227 18.60 -4.21 0.06
C LEU A 227 17.60 -3.34 -0.73
N MET A 228 16.44 -3.95 -0.97
CA MET A 228 15.20 -3.37 -1.46
C MET A 228 14.77 -2.12 -0.66
N THR A 229 14.83 -0.95 -1.30
CA THR A 229 14.03 0.24 -0.96
C THR A 229 13.64 0.96 -2.25
N ALA A 230 12.48 1.63 -2.20
CA ALA A 230 11.78 2.25 -3.31
C ALA A 230 12.67 3.01 -4.31
N GLU A 231 12.42 2.75 -5.60
CA GLU A 231 13.07 3.39 -6.73
C GLU A 231 12.91 4.91 -6.68
N ASN A 232 14.02 5.61 -6.45
CA ASN A 232 14.21 7.02 -6.79
C ASN A 232 14.75 7.09 -8.22
N PRO A 233 14.10 7.80 -9.15
CA PRO A 233 14.68 8.08 -10.46
C PRO A 233 15.48 9.38 -10.38
N ILE A 234 16.71 9.32 -9.86
CA ILE A 234 17.69 10.40 -10.04
C ILE A 234 19.02 9.79 -10.45
N GLU A 235 19.09 9.25 -11.67
CA GLU A 235 20.33 9.20 -12.44
C GLU A 235 20.02 9.53 -13.90
N SER A 236 19.99 10.82 -14.19
CA SER A 236 20.16 11.37 -15.53
C SER A 236 21.07 12.57 -15.37
N GLY A 237 22.34 12.34 -15.67
CA GLY A 237 23.46 13.28 -15.56
C GLY A 237 24.73 12.45 -15.53
N SER A 238 25.76 12.79 -16.31
CA SER A 238 27.06 12.12 -16.17
C SER A 238 27.47 12.22 -14.70
N THR A 239 27.57 11.09 -13.99
CA THR A 239 27.87 11.11 -12.55
C THR A 239 29.11 11.97 -12.35
N VAL A 240 29.04 12.94 -11.42
CA VAL A 240 30.14 13.87 -11.11
C VAL A 240 31.47 13.11 -10.97
N ILE A 241 31.39 11.88 -10.45
CA ILE A 241 32.44 10.85 -10.34
C ILE A 241 33.10 10.52 -11.69
N SER A 242 32.34 10.15 -12.73
CA SER A 242 32.87 9.78 -14.05
C SER A 242 33.67 10.91 -14.73
N VAL A 243 33.23 12.16 -14.54
CA VAL A 243 33.93 13.35 -15.03
C VAL A 243 35.19 13.61 -14.21
N LEU A 244 35.15 13.41 -12.88
CA LEU A 244 36.33 13.52 -12.03
C LEU A 244 37.39 12.49 -12.38
N GLU A 245 37.02 11.23 -12.63
CA GLU A 245 37.94 10.17 -13.07
C GLU A 245 38.63 10.52 -14.41
N LYS A 246 37.88 11.10 -15.35
CA LYS A 246 38.43 11.61 -16.61
C LYS A 246 39.36 12.81 -16.43
N LEU A 247 39.11 13.67 -15.44
CA LEU A 247 40.01 14.79 -15.13
C LEU A 247 41.28 14.31 -14.42
N LEU A 248 41.16 13.31 -13.53
CA LEU A 248 42.30 12.75 -12.80
C LEU A 248 43.29 12.00 -13.70
N SER A 249 42.82 11.47 -14.84
CA SER A 249 43.60 10.67 -15.80
C SER A 249 44.25 11.47 -16.95
N GLN A 250 44.02 12.78 -17.06
CA GLN A 250 44.58 13.62 -18.12
C GLN A 250 46.06 13.98 -17.86
N SER A 251 46.90 13.91 -18.91
CA SER A 251 48.34 14.21 -18.83
C SER A 251 48.62 15.72 -18.76
N THR A 252 49.67 16.09 -18.02
CA THR A 252 49.94 17.45 -17.54
C THR A 252 50.87 18.30 -18.43
N GLU A 253 50.92 18.06 -19.74
CA GLU A 253 52.07 18.49 -20.55
C GLU A 253 51.96 19.87 -21.25
N GLN A 254 50.84 20.59 -21.19
CA GLN A 254 50.71 21.94 -21.78
C GLN A 254 50.21 23.02 -20.80
N ASP A 255 50.80 24.22 -20.88
CA ASP A 255 50.49 25.41 -20.06
C ASP A 255 49.26 26.12 -20.63
N ASN A 256 48.07 25.64 -20.26
CA ASN A 256 46.77 26.17 -20.68
C ASN A 256 45.93 26.52 -19.43
N PRO A 257 45.23 27.69 -19.39
CA PRO A 257 44.27 28.01 -18.33
C PRO A 257 43.30 26.88 -17.94
N SER A 258 42.88 26.02 -18.89
CA SER A 258 42.01 24.87 -18.61
C SER A 258 42.62 23.82 -17.67
N ARG A 259 43.95 23.85 -17.48
CA ARG A 259 44.69 22.99 -16.54
C ARG A 259 44.42 23.37 -15.08
N LEU A 260 43.94 24.58 -14.81
CA LEU A 260 43.57 25.02 -13.46
C LEU A 260 42.59 24.04 -12.80
N VAL A 261 41.61 23.55 -13.56
CA VAL A 261 40.60 22.58 -13.08
C VAL A 261 41.22 21.21 -12.77
N ILE A 262 42.19 20.77 -13.56
CA ILE A 262 42.90 19.49 -13.37
C ILE A 262 43.78 19.56 -12.11
N GLU A 263 44.57 20.62 -11.97
CA GLU A 263 45.46 20.79 -10.81
C GLU A 263 44.65 21.01 -9.52
N ALA A 264 43.46 21.62 -9.63
CA ALA A 264 42.50 21.68 -8.54
C ALA A 264 41.94 20.31 -8.16
N ALA A 265 41.67 19.42 -9.12
CA ALA A 265 41.27 18.03 -8.88
C ALA A 265 42.34 17.22 -8.14
N HIS A 266 43.62 17.45 -8.48
CA HIS A 266 44.77 16.81 -7.84
C HIS A 266 45.17 17.43 -6.49
N GLY A 267 44.53 18.53 -6.06
CA GLY A 267 44.85 19.19 -4.79
C GLY A 267 46.15 19.99 -4.79
N SER A 268 46.72 20.30 -5.96
CA SER A 268 48.03 20.96 -6.10
C SER A 268 47.96 22.48 -5.87
N ALA A 269 47.79 22.91 -4.61
CA ALA A 269 47.62 24.31 -4.24
C ALA A 269 48.75 25.26 -4.70
N SER A 270 49.99 24.79 -4.80
CA SER A 270 51.11 25.60 -5.30
C SER A 270 50.96 25.94 -6.79
N LYS A 271 50.61 24.95 -7.62
CA LYS A 271 50.41 25.15 -9.07
C LYS A 271 49.13 25.93 -9.36
N VAL A 272 48.07 25.72 -8.58
CA VAL A 272 46.85 26.52 -8.66
C VAL A 272 47.17 28.00 -8.42
N ARG A 273 47.96 28.32 -7.39
CA ARG A 273 48.39 29.72 -7.13
C ARG A 273 49.21 30.31 -8.28
N GLU A 274 50.13 29.53 -8.86
CA GLU A 274 50.92 29.97 -10.02
C GLU A 274 50.03 30.26 -11.25
N LEU A 275 49.13 29.34 -11.60
CA LEU A 275 48.24 29.47 -12.76
C LEU A 275 47.28 30.65 -12.61
N VAL A 276 46.75 30.87 -11.41
CA VAL A 276 45.86 31.99 -11.13
C VAL A 276 46.60 33.32 -11.15
N GLN A 277 47.86 33.37 -10.71
CA GLN A 277 48.70 34.57 -10.83
C GLN A 277 49.04 34.91 -12.29
N LYS A 278 49.25 33.88 -13.13
CA LYS A 278 49.49 34.05 -14.58
C LYS A 278 48.23 34.48 -15.34
N HIS A 279 47.06 34.00 -14.93
CA HIS A 279 45.77 34.22 -15.61
C HIS A 279 44.66 34.66 -14.65
N PRO A 280 44.76 35.86 -14.04
CA PRO A 280 43.81 36.33 -13.03
C PRO A 280 42.39 36.58 -13.59
N ASP A 281 42.24 36.75 -14.91
CA ASP A 281 40.97 36.92 -15.61
C ASP A 281 40.24 35.58 -15.89
N LYS A 282 40.89 34.44 -15.65
CA LYS A 282 40.38 33.09 -16.02
C LYS A 282 40.22 32.13 -14.84
N VAL A 283 40.08 32.66 -13.62
CA VAL A 283 39.94 31.83 -12.41
C VAL A 283 38.71 30.93 -12.45
N ASP A 284 37.61 31.41 -13.05
CA ASP A 284 36.35 30.67 -13.17
C ASP A 284 36.22 29.92 -14.50
N ILE A 285 37.34 29.60 -15.16
CA ILE A 285 37.33 28.81 -16.40
C ILE A 285 36.72 27.43 -16.15
N LYS A 286 35.88 26.98 -17.08
CA LYS A 286 35.27 25.65 -17.06
C LYS A 286 36.08 24.64 -17.88
N ASN A 287 36.26 23.44 -17.35
CA ASN A 287 36.73 22.27 -18.07
C ASN A 287 35.69 21.15 -17.88
N GLN A 288 35.20 20.58 -18.98
CA GLN A 288 34.05 19.64 -18.97
C GLN A 288 32.83 20.19 -18.20
N GLY A 289 32.55 21.48 -18.38
CA GLY A 289 31.42 22.17 -17.73
C GLY A 289 31.66 22.65 -16.29
N LYS A 290 32.80 22.32 -15.68
CA LYS A 290 33.07 22.52 -14.25
C LYS A 290 34.23 23.47 -13.99
N THR A 291 34.09 24.31 -12.97
CA THR A 291 35.14 25.21 -12.48
C THR A 291 36.11 24.49 -11.54
N ALA A 292 37.29 25.10 -11.36
CA ALA A 292 38.29 24.62 -10.40
C ALA A 292 37.75 24.63 -8.96
N LEU A 293 36.91 25.61 -8.61
CA LEU A 293 36.33 25.73 -7.27
C LEU A 293 35.34 24.60 -6.98
N GLN A 294 34.44 24.27 -7.92
CA GLN A 294 33.50 23.15 -7.79
C GLN A 294 34.24 21.82 -7.59
N VAL A 295 35.26 21.55 -8.41
CA VAL A 295 36.02 20.30 -8.34
C VAL A 295 36.82 20.19 -7.03
N ALA A 296 37.50 21.26 -6.61
CA ALA A 296 38.21 21.28 -5.33
C ALA A 296 37.26 21.13 -4.13
N ALA A 297 36.07 21.72 -4.21
CA ALA A 297 35.04 21.64 -3.18
C ALA A 297 34.46 20.23 -3.02
N HIS A 298 34.31 19.47 -4.10
CA HIS A 298 33.90 18.06 -4.02
C HIS A 298 35.02 17.17 -3.45
N GLN A 299 36.27 17.39 -3.87
CA GLN A 299 37.38 16.53 -3.46
C GLN A 299 37.92 16.82 -2.05
N GLY A 300 37.46 17.89 -1.39
CA GLY A 300 37.92 18.21 -0.03
C GLY A 300 39.24 18.99 0.02
N HIS A 301 39.69 19.57 -1.09
CA HIS A 301 40.98 20.26 -1.17
C HIS A 301 40.93 21.67 -0.58
N MET A 302 40.86 21.76 0.74
CA MET A 302 40.70 23.02 1.51
C MET A 302 41.68 24.13 1.09
N GLU A 303 42.97 23.81 0.96
CA GLU A 303 43.99 24.81 0.62
C GLU A 303 43.87 25.31 -0.83
N VAL A 304 43.39 24.46 -1.75
CA VAL A 304 43.06 24.87 -3.12
C VAL A 304 41.86 25.79 -3.11
N VAL A 305 40.80 25.45 -2.38
CA VAL A 305 39.61 26.30 -2.25
C VAL A 305 39.98 27.67 -1.69
N LYS A 306 40.79 27.75 -0.63
CA LYS A 306 41.29 29.02 -0.09
C LYS A 306 42.07 29.83 -1.13
N ALA A 307 42.95 29.19 -1.89
CA ALA A 307 43.73 29.86 -2.94
C ALA A 307 42.84 30.44 -4.05
N LEU A 308 41.84 29.68 -4.52
CA LEU A 308 40.90 30.12 -5.55
C LEU A 308 40.04 31.30 -5.05
N LEU A 309 39.54 31.23 -3.82
CA LEU A 309 38.73 32.31 -3.22
C LEU A 309 39.55 33.59 -2.96
N GLN A 310 40.84 33.45 -2.59
CA GLN A 310 41.76 34.59 -2.45
C GLN A 310 42.01 35.31 -3.76
N ALA A 311 41.85 34.61 -4.87
CA ALA A 311 41.98 35.15 -6.22
C ALA A 311 40.63 35.51 -6.85
N ASN A 312 39.63 35.83 -6.02
CA ASN A 312 38.32 36.32 -6.46
C ASN A 312 37.51 35.32 -7.32
N SER A 313 37.72 34.00 -7.18
CA SER A 313 36.82 33.01 -7.79
C SER A 313 35.38 33.21 -7.31
N SER A 314 34.44 33.18 -8.25
CA SER A 314 33.01 33.34 -7.94
C SER A 314 32.44 32.05 -7.32
N VAL A 315 31.79 32.20 -6.15
CA VAL A 315 31.15 31.08 -5.44
C VAL A 315 29.83 30.61 -6.07
N GLU A 316 29.26 31.41 -6.96
CA GLU A 316 27.92 31.19 -7.54
C GLU A 316 27.91 30.69 -8.99
N VAL A 317 29.07 30.37 -9.55
CA VAL A 317 29.13 29.80 -10.90
C VAL A 317 28.42 28.45 -10.89
N LYS A 318 27.44 28.31 -11.79
CA LYS A 318 26.71 27.07 -12.02
C LYS A 318 27.33 26.28 -13.15
N ASP A 319 27.36 24.95 -13.04
CA ASP A 319 27.64 24.06 -14.17
C ASP A 319 26.38 23.85 -15.04
N GLU A 320 26.43 22.89 -15.96
CA GLU A 320 25.32 22.57 -16.88
C GLU A 320 24.10 21.97 -16.15
N ASP A 321 24.30 21.34 -14.99
CA ASP A 321 23.25 20.77 -14.14
C ASP A 321 22.68 21.82 -13.16
N GLY A 322 23.22 23.04 -13.19
CA GLY A 322 22.81 24.14 -12.33
C GLY A 322 23.46 24.10 -10.95
N ASP A 323 24.44 23.22 -10.73
CA ASP A 323 25.09 23.01 -9.44
C ASP A 323 26.19 24.05 -9.20
N THR A 324 26.19 24.65 -8.00
CA THR A 324 27.24 25.59 -7.54
C THR A 324 28.33 24.88 -6.74
N ALA A 325 29.40 25.60 -6.38
CA ALA A 325 30.44 25.04 -5.50
C ALA A 325 29.87 24.49 -4.17
N LEU A 326 28.81 25.11 -3.63
CA LEU A 326 28.15 24.62 -2.42
C LEU A 326 27.45 23.27 -2.64
N HIS A 327 26.81 23.05 -3.79
CA HIS A 327 26.25 21.74 -4.15
C HIS A 327 27.34 20.66 -4.22
N TYR A 328 28.50 21.00 -4.77
CA TYR A 328 29.66 20.10 -4.84
C TYR A 328 30.20 19.69 -3.46
N THR A 329 30.12 20.58 -2.44
CA THR A 329 30.46 20.18 -1.06
C THR A 329 29.49 19.13 -0.51
N ALA A 330 28.21 19.19 -0.88
CA ALA A 330 27.21 18.21 -0.50
C ALA A 330 27.37 16.89 -1.27
N PHE A 331 27.81 16.92 -2.53
CA PHE A 331 28.17 15.69 -3.25
C PHE A 331 29.40 14.99 -2.66
N GLY A 332 30.39 15.75 -2.20
CA GLY A 332 31.67 15.25 -1.70
C GLY A 332 31.76 15.03 -0.18
N ASN A 333 30.69 15.27 0.59
CA ASN A 333 30.68 15.24 2.06
C ASN A 333 31.69 16.20 2.72
N GLN A 334 31.81 17.45 2.22
CA GLN A 334 32.86 18.40 2.63
C GLN A 334 32.32 19.53 3.52
N ALA A 335 31.97 19.21 4.77
CA ALA A 335 31.31 20.13 5.70
C ALA A 335 32.14 21.40 6.01
N GLU A 336 33.45 21.28 6.19
CA GLU A 336 34.30 22.45 6.47
C GLU A 336 34.50 23.36 5.27
N ILE A 337 34.47 22.82 4.05
CA ILE A 337 34.48 23.64 2.84
C ILE A 337 33.12 24.32 2.67
N ALA A 338 32.01 23.64 2.96
CA ALA A 338 30.69 24.25 2.97
C ALA A 338 30.66 25.47 3.92
N ARG A 339 31.19 25.32 5.14
CA ARG A 339 31.32 26.41 6.12
C ARG A 339 32.13 27.58 5.56
N LEU A 340 33.26 27.30 4.90
CA LEU A 340 34.09 28.33 4.28
C LEU A 340 33.34 29.07 3.17
N LEU A 341 32.67 28.36 2.26
CA LEU A 341 31.92 28.97 1.17
C LEU A 341 30.78 29.86 1.68
N LEU A 342 30.04 29.39 2.69
CA LEU A 342 28.99 30.17 3.34
C LEU A 342 29.54 31.44 4.00
N SER A 343 30.70 31.35 4.66
CA SER A 343 31.38 32.53 5.23
C SER A 343 31.84 33.56 4.17
N LYS A 344 31.92 33.14 2.91
CA LYS A 344 32.23 33.99 1.75
C LYS A 344 30.99 34.47 1.00
N GLY A 345 29.80 34.26 1.56
CA GLY A 345 28.54 34.75 1.02
C GLY A 345 27.90 33.83 -0.01
N ALA A 346 28.25 32.55 -0.04
CA ALA A 346 27.55 31.58 -0.89
C ALA A 346 26.06 31.51 -0.50
N ASN A 347 25.17 31.58 -1.48
CA ASN A 347 23.74 31.51 -1.29
C ASN A 347 23.32 30.07 -0.98
N ILE A 348 22.95 29.84 0.27
CA ILE A 348 22.62 28.52 0.83
C ILE A 348 21.37 27.88 0.21
N ASN A 349 20.47 28.68 -0.35
CA ASN A 349 19.14 28.26 -0.83
C ASN A 349 19.05 28.21 -2.37
N LEU A 350 20.17 28.24 -3.08
CA LEU A 350 20.14 28.09 -4.53
C LEU A 350 19.70 26.69 -4.93
N LEU A 351 18.86 26.66 -5.97
CA LEU A 351 18.37 25.45 -6.60
C LEU A 351 19.18 25.15 -7.87
N ASN A 352 19.51 23.88 -8.05
CA ASN A 352 19.99 23.33 -9.31
C ASN A 352 18.82 23.05 -10.27
N ASN A 353 19.11 22.47 -11.44
CA ASN A 353 18.07 22.21 -12.46
C ASN A 353 17.03 21.17 -12.02
N SER A 354 17.35 20.32 -11.04
CA SER A 354 16.44 19.35 -10.42
C SER A 354 15.64 19.93 -9.26
N MET A 355 15.71 21.25 -9.04
CA MET A 355 15.12 21.94 -7.88
C MET A 355 15.69 21.47 -6.53
N CYS A 356 16.92 20.94 -6.50
CA CYS A 356 17.56 20.54 -5.26
C CYS A 356 18.47 21.65 -4.72
N THR A 357 18.43 21.88 -3.41
CA THR A 357 19.44 22.66 -2.70
C THR A 357 20.64 21.78 -2.31
N ALA A 358 21.75 22.40 -1.89
CA ALA A 358 22.85 21.68 -1.26
C ALA A 358 22.40 20.88 -0.02
N LEU A 359 21.41 21.38 0.73
CA LEU A 359 20.83 20.66 1.88
C LEU A 359 20.11 19.39 1.42
N GLN A 360 19.29 19.46 0.36
CA GLN A 360 18.58 18.30 -0.17
C GLN A 360 19.55 17.20 -0.62
N ILE A 361 20.65 17.58 -1.28
CA ILE A 361 21.68 16.64 -1.73
C ILE A 361 22.35 15.97 -0.52
N ALA A 362 22.74 16.76 0.49
CA ALA A 362 23.38 16.24 1.70
C ALA A 362 22.45 15.28 2.46
N VAL A 363 21.15 15.60 2.55
CA VAL A 363 20.15 14.71 3.14
C VAL A 363 19.98 13.43 2.33
N ASN A 364 19.84 13.53 1.01
CA ASN A 364 19.68 12.37 0.13
C ASN A 364 20.84 11.38 0.20
N LYS A 365 22.05 11.89 0.47
CA LYS A 365 23.28 11.11 0.66
C LYS A 365 23.56 10.69 2.10
N GLY A 366 22.81 11.16 3.08
CA GLY A 366 23.00 10.82 4.49
C GLY A 366 24.18 11.55 5.17
N PHE A 367 24.66 12.65 4.59
CA PHE A 367 25.85 13.38 5.06
C PHE A 367 25.51 14.32 6.22
N THR A 368 25.44 13.74 7.42
CA THR A 368 24.97 14.40 8.65
C THR A 368 25.77 15.67 9.00
N ASP A 369 27.09 15.68 8.83
CA ASP A 369 27.91 16.84 9.16
C ASP A 369 27.67 18.02 8.22
N VAL A 370 27.48 17.76 6.93
CA VAL A 370 27.11 18.79 5.95
C VAL A 370 25.71 19.33 6.27
N VAL A 371 24.75 18.46 6.59
CA VAL A 371 23.40 18.88 7.03
C VAL A 371 23.48 19.79 8.25
N ARG A 372 24.32 19.46 9.24
CA ARG A 372 24.53 20.30 10.43
C ARG A 372 25.09 21.67 10.07
N VAL A 373 26.14 21.72 9.26
CA VAL A 373 26.73 23.00 8.82
C VAL A 373 25.70 23.87 8.10
N LEU A 374 24.93 23.28 7.18
CA LEU A 374 23.92 24.02 6.41
C LEU A 374 22.79 24.54 7.31
N THR A 375 22.29 23.71 8.23
CA THR A 375 21.23 24.12 9.18
C THR A 375 21.72 25.15 10.19
N ASP A 376 22.96 25.05 10.69
CA ASP A 376 23.59 26.05 11.56
C ASP A 376 23.70 27.43 10.88
N HIS A 377 23.80 27.46 9.55
CA HIS A 377 23.81 28.69 8.73
C HIS A 377 22.43 29.08 8.20
N SER A 378 21.36 28.59 8.83
CA SER A 378 19.97 28.94 8.51
C SER A 378 19.54 28.58 7.07
N ALA A 379 19.98 27.42 6.56
CA ALA A 379 19.40 26.84 5.35
C ALA A 379 17.88 26.72 5.48
N ASP A 380 17.14 27.02 4.40
CA ASP A 380 15.70 26.82 4.40
C ASP A 380 15.38 25.34 4.25
N VAL A 381 14.86 24.75 5.32
CA VAL A 381 14.50 23.33 5.41
C VAL A 381 13.15 22.99 4.78
N ASN A 382 12.44 23.98 4.22
CA ASN A 382 11.11 23.83 3.64
C ASN A 382 11.10 23.94 2.11
N LEU A 383 12.26 24.16 1.48
CA LEU A 383 12.36 24.16 0.03
C LEU A 383 12.09 22.76 -0.50
N GLN A 384 11.23 22.68 -1.51
CA GLN A 384 10.78 21.44 -2.11
C GLN A 384 11.58 21.14 -3.37
N ASP A 385 11.87 19.86 -3.58
CA ASP A 385 12.45 19.37 -4.82
C ASP A 385 11.40 19.22 -5.94
N SER A 386 11.80 18.60 -7.06
CA SER A 386 10.90 18.37 -8.20
C SER A 386 9.69 17.46 -7.91
N TYR A 387 9.72 16.69 -6.81
CA TYR A 387 8.62 15.84 -6.35
C TYR A 387 7.76 16.51 -5.26
N GLY A 388 8.11 17.73 -4.87
CA GLY A 388 7.48 18.40 -3.75
C GLY A 388 8.01 17.92 -2.40
N ASP A 389 9.06 17.10 -2.38
CA ASP A 389 9.60 16.57 -1.13
C ASP A 389 10.55 17.61 -0.51
N THR A 390 10.33 17.91 0.77
CA THR A 390 11.26 18.74 1.57
C THR A 390 12.43 17.89 2.07
N PRO A 391 13.53 18.47 2.57
CA PRO A 391 14.62 17.70 3.15
C PRO A 391 14.16 16.67 4.20
N LEU A 392 13.17 17.02 5.03
CA LEU A 392 12.68 16.09 6.04
C LEU A 392 11.85 14.94 5.45
N HIS A 393 11.16 15.13 4.30
CA HIS A 393 10.51 14.01 3.61
C HIS A 393 11.54 12.96 3.19
N ASP A 394 12.65 13.39 2.58
CA ASP A 394 13.74 12.48 2.13
C ASP A 394 14.43 11.79 3.31
N ALA A 395 14.67 12.51 4.40
CA ALA A 395 15.27 11.95 5.61
C ALA A 395 14.37 10.86 6.23
N ILE A 396 13.05 11.08 6.25
CA ILE A 396 12.06 10.10 6.73
C ILE A 396 12.02 8.87 5.81
N ALA A 397 11.99 9.09 4.49
CA ALA A 397 11.91 8.02 3.50
C ALA A 397 13.12 7.07 3.55
N LYS A 398 14.29 7.58 3.91
CA LYS A 398 15.56 6.84 4.03
C LYS A 398 15.90 6.39 5.46
N ASP A 399 15.05 6.71 6.43
CA ASP A 399 15.26 6.46 7.87
C ASP A 399 16.60 6.99 8.41
N PHE A 400 17.02 8.18 7.97
CA PHE A 400 18.23 8.82 8.47
C PHE A 400 17.99 9.50 9.82
N ARG A 401 17.99 8.70 10.89
CA ARG A 401 17.66 9.12 12.27
C ARG A 401 18.35 10.41 12.73
N ASN A 402 19.67 10.51 12.59
CA ASN A 402 20.42 11.70 13.00
C ASN A 402 19.99 12.97 12.24
N ILE A 403 19.70 12.83 10.94
CA ILE A 403 19.25 13.92 10.09
C ILE A 403 17.83 14.33 10.45
N ILE A 404 16.94 13.36 10.73
CA ILE A 404 15.59 13.62 11.22
C ILE A 404 15.66 14.45 12.51
N GLU A 405 16.51 14.08 13.46
CA GLU A 405 16.66 14.83 14.71
C GLU A 405 17.17 16.26 14.50
N ILE A 406 18.13 16.47 13.58
CA ILE A 406 18.63 17.80 13.25
C ILE A 406 17.53 18.64 12.61
N LEU A 407 16.87 18.13 11.56
CA LEU A 407 15.88 18.88 10.79
C LEU A 407 14.64 19.20 11.64
N VAL A 408 14.12 18.25 12.42
CA VAL A 408 12.96 18.50 13.29
C VAL A 408 13.28 19.51 14.40
N ALA A 409 14.54 19.69 14.79
CA ALA A 409 14.94 20.70 15.77
C ALA A 409 15.00 22.13 15.19
N VAL A 410 14.97 22.30 13.86
CA VAL A 410 15.06 23.61 13.22
C VAL A 410 13.82 24.46 13.55
N PRO A 411 13.95 25.71 14.06
CA PRO A 411 12.82 26.49 14.57
C PRO A 411 11.73 26.78 13.53
N ASN A 412 12.13 27.08 12.30
CA ASN A 412 11.29 27.54 11.19
C ASN A 412 10.82 26.40 10.26
N ILE A 413 10.86 25.15 10.70
CA ILE A 413 10.32 24.03 9.94
C ILE A 413 8.79 24.09 9.85
N ASP A 414 8.25 23.86 8.66
CA ASP A 414 6.81 23.77 8.39
C ASP A 414 6.38 22.31 8.29
N PHE A 415 5.69 21.83 9.32
CA PHE A 415 5.15 20.47 9.35
C PHE A 415 3.87 20.30 8.51
N THR A 416 3.25 21.39 8.08
CA THR A 416 1.97 21.37 7.35
C THR A 416 2.13 21.20 5.84
N GLN A 417 3.31 21.54 5.33
CA GLN A 417 3.62 21.49 3.90
C GLN A 417 3.49 20.08 3.35
N GLN A 418 2.86 19.97 2.18
CA GLN A 418 2.61 18.70 1.50
C GLN A 418 3.45 18.57 0.24
N ASN A 419 3.90 17.35 -0.06
CA ASN A 419 4.52 17.04 -1.34
C ASN A 419 3.51 16.96 -2.49
N HIS A 420 3.97 16.74 -3.73
CA HIS A 420 3.08 16.66 -4.90
C HIS A 420 2.09 15.49 -4.85
N ARG A 421 2.28 14.55 -3.91
CA ARG A 421 1.37 13.42 -3.66
C ARG A 421 0.38 13.71 -2.52
N GLY A 422 0.39 14.91 -1.95
CA GLY A 422 -0.51 15.33 -0.86
C GLY A 422 -0.11 14.80 0.52
N PHE A 423 1.11 14.29 0.70
CA PHE A 423 1.59 13.84 2.01
C PHE A 423 2.25 15.01 2.73
N ASN A 424 1.77 15.33 3.94
CA ASN A 424 2.55 16.11 4.90
C ASN A 424 3.59 15.19 5.57
N LEU A 425 4.45 15.78 6.40
CA LEU A 425 5.53 15.05 7.07
C LEU A 425 5.05 13.92 7.98
N LEU A 426 3.93 14.10 8.69
CA LEU A 426 3.37 13.06 9.56
C LEU A 426 2.72 11.93 8.75
N HIS A 427 2.02 12.25 7.66
CA HIS A 427 1.51 11.28 6.70
C HIS A 427 2.66 10.46 6.09
N HIS A 428 3.76 11.12 5.73
CA HIS A 428 4.92 10.44 5.15
C HIS A 428 5.62 9.53 6.17
N ALA A 429 5.79 9.99 7.43
CA ALA A 429 6.31 9.17 8.52
C ALA A 429 5.44 7.94 8.77
N ALA A 430 4.11 8.11 8.80
CA ALA A 430 3.16 7.02 8.95
C ALA A 430 3.15 6.06 7.76
N LEU A 431 3.28 6.55 6.52
CA LEU A 431 3.39 5.71 5.33
C LEU A 431 4.67 4.85 5.37
N LYS A 432 5.78 5.42 5.83
CA LYS A 432 7.10 4.77 5.85
C LYS A 432 7.36 3.93 7.10
N GLY A 433 6.49 4.00 8.11
CA GLY A 433 6.70 3.29 9.37
C GLY A 433 7.78 3.91 10.26
N ASN A 434 8.09 5.20 10.06
CA ASN A 434 9.16 5.86 10.80
C ASN A 434 8.67 6.32 12.18
N LYS A 435 8.86 5.47 13.18
CA LYS A 435 8.48 5.74 14.59
C LYS A 435 9.14 7.01 15.13
N LEU A 436 10.47 7.14 14.96
CA LEU A 436 11.23 8.29 15.47
C LEU A 436 10.71 9.60 14.89
N ALA A 437 10.51 9.67 13.58
CA ALA A 437 9.96 10.86 12.94
C ALA A 437 8.56 11.18 13.47
N THR A 438 7.71 10.16 13.64
CA THR A 438 6.36 10.32 14.17
C THR A 438 6.39 10.94 15.57
N GLU A 439 7.19 10.40 16.50
CA GLU A 439 7.35 10.93 17.87
C GLU A 439 7.84 12.38 17.86
N LYS A 440 8.90 12.66 17.10
CA LYS A 440 9.53 13.99 17.06
C LYS A 440 8.60 15.03 16.41
N ILE A 441 7.86 14.66 15.36
CA ILE A 441 6.87 15.54 14.72
C ILE A 441 5.71 15.80 15.67
N LEU A 442 5.14 14.78 16.32
CA LEU A 442 4.03 14.96 17.26
C LEU A 442 4.40 15.83 18.47
N ALA A 443 5.64 15.73 18.95
CA ALA A 443 6.14 16.57 20.04
C ALA A 443 6.11 18.07 19.71
N ARG A 444 6.20 18.45 18.42
CA ARG A 444 6.18 19.86 17.96
C ARG A 444 4.89 20.27 17.25
N ALA A 445 4.17 19.32 16.64
CA ALA A 445 3.05 19.57 15.74
C ALA A 445 1.90 18.57 15.92
N ARG A 446 1.51 18.30 17.18
CA ARG A 446 0.41 17.39 17.53
C ARG A 446 -0.90 17.67 16.79
N GLN A 447 -1.17 18.92 16.40
CA GLN A 447 -2.38 19.31 15.64
C GLN A 447 -2.50 18.63 14.27
N LEU A 448 -1.43 18.03 13.75
CA LEU A 448 -1.45 17.32 12.47
C LEU A 448 -2.03 15.91 12.55
N VAL A 449 -2.22 15.37 13.76
CA VAL A 449 -2.48 13.94 13.96
C VAL A 449 -3.75 13.44 13.23
N ASP A 450 -4.80 14.27 13.19
CA ASP A 450 -6.09 13.96 12.56
C ASP A 450 -6.31 14.70 11.24
N VAL A 451 -5.29 15.42 10.74
CA VAL A 451 -5.37 16.05 9.42
C VAL A 451 -5.52 14.96 8.37
N LYS A 452 -6.43 15.18 7.42
CA LYS A 452 -6.64 14.29 6.29
C LYS A 452 -6.01 14.89 5.05
N LYS A 453 -5.42 14.05 4.20
CA LYS A 453 -5.05 14.45 2.84
C LYS A 453 -6.26 14.40 1.91
N GLU A 454 -6.08 14.77 0.65
CA GLU A 454 -7.15 14.91 -0.36
C GLU A 454 -8.06 13.68 -0.52
N ASP A 455 -7.52 12.46 -0.37
CA ASP A 455 -8.30 11.21 -0.44
C ASP A 455 -8.96 10.80 0.90
N GLY A 456 -8.89 11.67 1.92
CA GLY A 456 -9.48 11.48 3.23
C GLY A 456 -8.61 10.69 4.21
N PHE A 457 -7.43 10.21 3.82
CA PHE A 457 -6.57 9.45 4.72
C PHE A 457 -5.85 10.36 5.73
N SER A 458 -5.91 9.98 7.00
CA SER A 458 -5.06 10.53 8.07
C SER A 458 -3.80 9.69 8.28
N ALA A 459 -2.89 10.15 9.15
CA ALA A 459 -1.69 9.40 9.53
C ALA A 459 -2.03 7.99 10.07
N LEU A 460 -3.06 7.88 10.92
CA LEU A 460 -3.46 6.59 11.49
C LEU A 460 -3.96 5.62 10.40
N HIS A 461 -4.73 6.09 9.41
CA HIS A 461 -5.12 5.24 8.28
C HIS A 461 -3.92 4.68 7.51
N LEU A 462 -2.90 5.51 7.26
CA LEU A 462 -1.71 5.10 6.52
C LEU A 462 -0.88 4.08 7.30
N ALA A 463 -0.71 4.28 8.62
CA ALA A 463 -0.06 3.31 9.50
C ALA A 463 -0.84 1.98 9.54
N SER A 464 -2.17 2.06 9.64
CA SER A 464 -3.07 0.90 9.63
C SER A 464 -3.06 0.12 8.32
N LEU A 465 -2.99 0.79 7.18
CA LEU A 465 -2.95 0.12 5.89
C LEU A 465 -1.63 -0.64 5.66
N ASN A 466 -0.51 -0.13 6.20
CA ASN A 466 0.85 -0.64 5.93
C ASN A 466 1.44 -1.48 7.07
N ASN A 467 0.65 -1.87 8.07
CA ASN A 467 1.09 -2.65 9.24
C ASN A 467 2.16 -1.98 10.12
N HIS A 468 2.14 -0.66 10.22
CA HIS A 468 3.12 0.06 11.04
C HIS A 468 2.62 0.18 12.48
N ARG A 469 2.58 -0.96 13.18
CA ARG A 469 2.03 -1.08 14.54
C ARG A 469 2.60 -0.05 15.52
N ASP A 470 3.92 0.10 15.54
CA ASP A 470 4.57 1.00 16.50
C ASP A 470 4.25 2.47 16.21
N VAL A 471 4.09 2.84 14.94
CA VAL A 471 3.64 4.18 14.56
C VAL A 471 2.18 4.40 14.95
N ALA A 472 1.31 3.42 14.72
CA ALA A 472 -0.08 3.49 15.16
C ALA A 472 -0.18 3.63 16.69
N GLU A 473 0.65 2.90 17.45
CA GLU A 473 0.72 3.01 18.91
C GLU A 473 1.11 4.41 19.37
N VAL A 474 2.13 5.02 18.74
CA VAL A 474 2.54 6.41 19.02
C VAL A 474 1.43 7.41 18.65
N LEU A 475 0.80 7.26 17.48
CA LEU A 475 -0.28 8.15 17.04
C LEU A 475 -1.48 8.13 18.01
N VAL A 476 -1.84 6.95 18.52
CA VAL A 476 -2.95 6.77 19.44
C VAL A 476 -2.58 7.26 20.85
N LYS A 477 -1.47 6.80 21.42
CA LYS A 477 -1.11 7.09 22.83
C LYS A 477 -0.56 8.50 23.02
N GLU A 478 0.38 8.90 22.18
CA GLU A 478 1.05 10.20 22.29
C GLU A 478 0.32 11.28 21.49
N GLY A 479 -0.05 10.96 20.24
CA GLY A 479 -0.78 11.87 19.36
C GLY A 479 -2.20 12.16 19.83
N ARG A 480 -2.82 11.20 20.53
CA ARG A 480 -4.23 11.22 20.95
C ARG A 480 -5.17 11.46 19.77
N CYS A 481 -4.89 10.79 18.66
CA CYS A 481 -5.73 10.85 17.46
C CYS A 481 -7.14 10.33 17.72
N ASP A 482 -8.07 10.75 16.89
CA ASP A 482 -9.36 10.08 16.79
C ASP A 482 -9.18 8.68 16.19
N ILE A 483 -9.32 7.66 17.03
CA ILE A 483 -9.14 6.26 16.64
C ILE A 483 -10.21 5.78 15.63
N ASN A 484 -11.37 6.45 15.62
CA ASN A 484 -12.51 6.16 14.76
C ASN A 484 -12.62 7.12 13.57
N ILE A 485 -11.55 7.86 13.27
CA ILE A 485 -11.50 8.78 12.14
C ILE A 485 -11.84 8.07 10.83
N CYS A 486 -12.75 8.63 10.04
CA CYS A 486 -13.15 8.03 8.76
C CYS A 486 -12.46 8.68 7.56
N ASN A 487 -12.03 7.91 6.56
CA ASN A 487 -11.63 8.45 5.26
C ASN A 487 -12.83 8.82 4.37
N ASN A 488 -12.60 9.22 3.13
CA ASN A 488 -13.67 9.60 2.19
C ASN A 488 -14.62 8.44 1.82
N ARG A 489 -14.25 7.19 2.12
CA ARG A 489 -15.08 5.99 1.95
C ARG A 489 -15.75 5.52 3.24
N ASN A 490 -15.80 6.40 4.24
CA ASN A 490 -16.23 6.09 5.60
C ASN A 490 -15.47 4.93 6.26
N GLN A 491 -14.28 4.58 5.77
CA GLN A 491 -13.49 3.50 6.36
C GLN A 491 -12.68 4.03 7.54
N THR A 492 -12.65 3.26 8.62
CA THR A 492 -11.83 3.49 9.81
C THR A 492 -10.44 2.86 9.69
N PRO A 493 -9.45 3.28 10.50
CA PRO A 493 -8.16 2.61 10.59
C PRO A 493 -8.28 1.13 10.97
N LEU A 494 -9.24 0.77 11.83
CA LEU A 494 -9.54 -0.61 12.18
C LEU A 494 -9.96 -1.42 10.95
N GLN A 495 -10.91 -0.94 10.16
CA GLN A 495 -11.34 -1.62 8.93
C GLN A 495 -10.19 -1.79 7.94
N LEU A 496 -9.28 -0.81 7.80
CA LEU A 496 -8.10 -0.94 6.95
C LEU A 496 -7.10 -1.99 7.46
N ALA A 497 -6.87 -2.06 8.77
CA ALA A 497 -6.03 -3.10 9.36
C ALA A 497 -6.64 -4.50 9.17
N VAL A 498 -7.97 -4.63 9.35
CA VAL A 498 -8.71 -5.87 9.11
C VAL A 498 -8.66 -6.27 7.63
N THR A 499 -8.84 -5.31 6.73
CA THR A 499 -8.78 -5.48 5.26
C THR A 499 -7.49 -6.16 4.80
N GLN A 500 -6.39 -5.88 5.49
CA GLN A 500 -5.05 -6.40 5.18
C GLN A 500 -4.66 -7.61 6.06
N GLY A 501 -5.43 -7.93 7.09
CA GLY A 501 -5.17 -9.05 7.99
C GLY A 501 -4.12 -8.79 9.06
N HIS A 502 -3.88 -7.53 9.44
CA HIS A 502 -2.84 -7.14 10.39
C HIS A 502 -3.27 -7.40 11.84
N THR A 503 -3.21 -8.66 12.29
CA THR A 503 -3.79 -9.12 13.57
C THR A 503 -3.32 -8.33 14.78
N ASP A 504 -2.02 -8.05 14.89
CA ASP A 504 -1.46 -7.38 16.07
C ASP A 504 -1.85 -5.90 16.12
N LEU A 505 -2.07 -5.29 14.96
CA LEU A 505 -2.54 -3.92 14.83
C LEU A 505 -4.05 -3.82 15.05
N VAL A 506 -4.83 -4.79 14.56
CA VAL A 506 -6.25 -4.92 14.91
C VAL A 506 -6.41 -5.02 16.43
N GLN A 507 -5.61 -5.87 17.07
CA GLN A 507 -5.60 -6.02 18.51
C GLN A 507 -5.27 -4.70 19.22
N LEU A 508 -4.20 -4.01 18.81
CA LEU A 508 -3.83 -2.71 19.36
C LEU A 508 -4.96 -1.68 19.24
N LEU A 509 -5.57 -1.54 18.06
CA LEU A 509 -6.62 -0.54 17.83
C LEU A 509 -7.87 -0.82 18.68
N VAL A 510 -8.27 -2.09 18.81
CA VAL A 510 -9.43 -2.46 19.65
C VAL A 510 -9.12 -2.29 21.13
N ASP A 511 -7.92 -2.69 21.58
CA ASP A 511 -7.48 -2.49 22.97
C ASP A 511 -7.44 -1.00 23.35
N GLU A 512 -7.16 -0.11 22.39
CA GLU A 512 -7.16 1.35 22.56
C GLU A 512 -8.54 2.01 22.31
N GLY A 513 -9.60 1.22 22.07
CA GLY A 513 -10.99 1.69 22.04
C GLY A 513 -11.57 1.99 20.66
N ALA A 514 -11.06 1.39 19.59
CA ALA A 514 -11.69 1.45 18.27
C ALA A 514 -13.10 0.83 18.30
N ASP A 515 -14.07 1.50 17.69
CA ASP A 515 -15.43 0.99 17.57
C ASP A 515 -15.50 -0.10 16.48
N VAL A 516 -15.71 -1.34 16.93
CA VAL A 516 -15.79 -2.53 16.07
C VAL A 516 -17.03 -2.56 15.18
N ASN A 517 -18.03 -1.71 15.44
CA ASN A 517 -19.33 -1.67 14.76
C ASN A 517 -19.49 -0.50 13.78
N MET A 518 -18.47 0.34 13.60
CA MET A 518 -18.49 1.39 12.57
C MET A 518 -18.67 0.80 11.17
N GLU A 519 -19.47 1.47 10.35
CA GLU A 519 -19.79 1.06 8.98
C GLU A 519 -19.03 1.91 7.95
N ASP A 520 -18.63 1.30 6.84
CA ASP A 520 -18.13 2.03 5.68
C ASP A 520 -19.26 2.46 4.73
N GLU A 521 -18.92 3.02 3.55
CA GLU A 521 -19.90 3.43 2.54
C GLU A 521 -20.86 2.30 2.07
N ASP A 522 -20.44 1.04 2.14
CA ASP A 522 -21.25 -0.12 1.77
C ASP A 522 -22.08 -0.66 2.95
N GLY A 523 -21.98 -0.03 4.13
CA GLY A 523 -22.58 -0.52 5.37
C GLY A 523 -21.80 -1.71 5.96
N ASP A 524 -20.58 -1.99 5.48
CA ASP A 524 -19.78 -3.12 5.94
C ASP A 524 -19.03 -2.74 7.23
N THR A 525 -19.28 -3.47 8.31
CA THR A 525 -18.49 -3.36 9.55
C THR A 525 -17.14 -4.07 9.43
N ALA A 526 -16.23 -3.86 10.38
CA ALA A 526 -14.97 -4.60 10.45
C ALA A 526 -15.15 -6.12 10.34
N MET A 527 -16.24 -6.65 10.92
CA MET A 527 -16.56 -8.08 10.86
C MET A 527 -16.99 -8.55 9.45
N HIS A 528 -17.75 -7.73 8.72
CA HIS A 528 -18.07 -8.00 7.31
C HIS A 528 -16.80 -8.10 6.47
N VAL A 529 -15.91 -7.11 6.62
CA VAL A 529 -14.65 -7.03 5.88
C VAL A 529 -13.76 -8.25 6.16
N ALA A 530 -13.67 -8.69 7.41
CA ALA A 530 -12.88 -9.87 7.80
C ALA A 530 -13.36 -11.15 7.10
N LEU A 531 -14.67 -11.31 6.91
CA LEU A 531 -15.30 -12.52 6.36
C LEU A 531 -15.47 -12.47 4.83
N LEU A 532 -15.54 -11.28 4.22
CA LEU A 532 -15.68 -11.11 2.77
C LEU A 532 -14.39 -11.39 1.98
N ARG A 533 -13.21 -11.31 2.62
CA ARG A 533 -11.91 -11.31 1.94
C ARG A 533 -11.34 -12.72 1.74
N PRO A 534 -11.30 -13.26 0.50
CA PRO A 534 -10.76 -14.60 0.25
C PRO A 534 -9.27 -14.73 0.54
N GLN A 535 -8.52 -13.63 0.50
CA GLN A 535 -7.08 -13.63 0.81
C GLN A 535 -6.81 -13.96 2.28
N LEU A 536 -7.70 -13.56 3.19
CA LEU A 536 -7.60 -13.87 4.63
C LEU A 536 -8.01 -15.31 4.94
N ALA A 537 -8.73 -15.98 4.04
CA ALA A 537 -9.16 -17.36 4.18
C ALA A 537 -8.04 -18.39 3.90
N ASN A 538 -6.97 -17.99 3.19
CA ASN A 538 -5.88 -18.89 2.77
C ASN A 538 -4.69 -18.95 3.74
N VAL A 539 -4.66 -18.11 4.77
CA VAL A 539 -3.58 -18.08 5.77
C VAL A 539 -4.10 -18.74 7.05
N VAL A 540 -3.55 -19.91 7.40
CA VAL A 540 -3.96 -20.69 8.58
C VAL A 540 -3.06 -20.32 9.77
N LEU A 541 -3.69 -19.98 10.91
CA LEU A 541 -3.05 -19.79 12.20
C LEU A 541 -3.13 -21.11 12.99
N GLY A 542 -1.99 -21.62 13.43
CA GLY A 542 -1.88 -22.85 14.21
C GLY A 542 -1.01 -22.70 15.46
N PRO A 543 -1.02 -23.70 16.39
CA PRO A 543 -0.40 -23.60 17.71
C PRO A 543 1.14 -23.54 17.75
N SER A 544 1.85 -23.46 16.62
CA SER A 544 3.31 -23.51 16.59
C SER A 544 3.90 -22.83 15.34
N VAL A 545 4.31 -21.58 15.47
CA VAL A 545 5.46 -21.03 14.72
C VAL A 545 6.51 -20.65 15.74
N GLY A 546 7.30 -21.64 16.15
CA GLY A 546 8.64 -21.38 16.65
C GLY A 546 9.47 -20.95 15.45
N THR A 547 9.79 -19.67 15.37
CA THR A 547 10.82 -19.16 14.46
C THR A 547 12.16 -19.75 14.90
N SER A 548 12.69 -20.68 14.10
CA SER A 548 14.11 -20.99 14.12
C SER A 548 14.85 -19.86 13.41
N SER A 549 15.22 -18.82 14.15
CA SER A 549 16.35 -17.97 13.82
C SER A 549 16.89 -17.38 15.12
N THR A 550 18.08 -17.83 15.44
CA THR A 550 19.05 -17.22 16.36
C THR A 550 19.04 -15.69 16.25
N GLU A 551 18.84 -15.00 17.37
CA GLU A 551 19.85 -14.12 18.00
C GLU A 551 19.27 -13.38 19.21
N GLU A 552 20.11 -13.23 20.21
CA GLU A 552 19.84 -12.60 21.51
C GLU A 552 19.79 -11.08 21.38
N SER A 553 18.75 -10.45 21.92
CA SER A 553 18.89 -9.24 22.75
C SER A 553 17.55 -8.91 23.44
N SER A 554 17.60 -8.90 24.77
CA SER A 554 16.63 -8.32 25.69
C SER A 554 16.38 -6.84 25.34
N GLU A 555 15.18 -6.25 25.44
CA GLU A 555 14.26 -6.18 26.58
C GLU A 555 12.83 -5.84 26.12
N GLY A 556 11.81 -6.56 26.65
CA GLY A 556 10.46 -6.03 26.88
C GLY A 556 9.45 -5.93 25.73
N CYS A 557 8.91 -7.04 25.22
CA CYS A 557 7.56 -7.03 24.63
C CYS A 557 6.88 -8.41 24.75
N SER A 558 5.82 -8.48 25.57
CA SER A 558 4.94 -9.65 25.67
C SER A 558 3.93 -9.65 24.52
N SER A 559 4.36 -10.01 23.31
CA SER A 559 3.47 -10.14 22.16
C SER A 559 2.67 -11.45 22.27
N THR A 560 1.56 -11.40 23.00
CA THR A 560 0.56 -12.47 22.95
C THR A 560 -0.12 -12.39 21.58
N SER A 561 0.17 -13.34 20.68
CA SER A 561 -0.51 -13.46 19.38
C SER A 561 -2.03 -13.46 19.58
N LEU A 562 -2.78 -12.81 18.68
CA LEU A 562 -4.26 -12.81 18.67
C LEU A 562 -4.82 -14.23 18.82
N TYR A 563 -4.16 -15.23 18.22
CA TYR A 563 -4.51 -16.64 18.38
C TYR A 563 -4.36 -17.14 19.83
N CYS A 564 -3.30 -16.77 20.55
CA CYS A 564 -3.10 -17.14 21.96
C CYS A 564 -4.19 -16.54 22.86
N ARG A 565 -4.63 -15.31 22.57
CA ARG A 565 -5.74 -14.67 23.28
C ARG A 565 -7.05 -15.42 23.05
N LEU A 566 -7.34 -15.80 21.81
CA LEU A 566 -8.50 -16.63 21.48
C LEU A 566 -8.39 -18.04 22.07
N ASN A 567 -7.21 -18.65 22.12
CA ASN A 567 -7.01 -19.98 22.70
C ASN A 567 -7.23 -19.98 24.23
N SER A 568 -6.82 -18.89 24.89
CA SER A 568 -7.07 -18.67 26.32
C SER A 568 -8.56 -18.59 26.65
N SER A 569 -9.42 -18.38 25.65
CA SER A 569 -10.87 -18.38 25.85
C SER A 569 -11.46 -19.78 26.12
N GLY A 570 -10.72 -20.84 25.80
CA GLY A 570 -11.15 -22.25 25.90
C GLY A 570 -12.11 -22.72 24.80
N LEU A 571 -12.46 -21.85 23.83
CA LEU A 571 -13.47 -22.14 22.80
C LEU A 571 -12.89 -22.77 21.52
N LEU A 572 -11.58 -22.67 21.28
CA LEU A 572 -10.95 -23.11 20.03
C LEU A 572 -10.68 -24.62 19.93
N GLY A 573 -10.45 -25.31 21.05
CA GLY A 573 -10.04 -26.73 21.01
C GLY A 573 -8.84 -26.98 20.07
N ASN A 574 -8.99 -27.94 19.15
CA ASN A 574 -7.99 -28.25 18.10
C ASN A 574 -8.31 -27.61 16.74
N THR A 575 -9.20 -26.61 16.70
CA THR A 575 -9.68 -26.03 15.44
C THR A 575 -8.64 -25.09 14.84
N GLU A 576 -8.21 -25.38 13.62
CA GLU A 576 -7.37 -24.49 12.81
C GLU A 576 -8.22 -23.31 12.31
N LEU A 577 -7.72 -22.09 12.49
CA LEU A 577 -8.42 -20.88 12.06
C LEU A 577 -7.68 -20.21 10.93
N ASN A 578 -8.42 -19.78 9.90
CA ASN A 578 -7.87 -18.79 8.99
C ASN A 578 -7.84 -17.39 9.65
N VAL A 579 -6.99 -16.50 9.15
CA VAL A 579 -6.82 -15.14 9.71
C VAL A 579 -8.15 -14.37 9.74
N GLY A 580 -8.97 -14.47 8.69
CA GLY A 580 -10.26 -13.80 8.63
C GLY A 580 -11.22 -14.23 9.75
N THR A 581 -11.35 -15.54 9.97
CA THR A 581 -12.17 -16.09 11.05
C THR A 581 -11.59 -15.78 12.42
N ALA A 582 -10.25 -15.81 12.59
CA ALA A 582 -9.62 -15.42 13.84
C ALA A 582 -9.93 -13.97 14.19
N ILE A 583 -9.78 -13.04 13.23
CA ILE A 583 -10.18 -11.64 13.41
C ILE A 583 -11.67 -11.53 13.71
N ALA A 584 -12.54 -12.25 12.99
CA ALA A 584 -13.98 -12.22 13.23
C ALA A 584 -14.37 -12.76 14.63
N CYS A 585 -13.71 -13.82 15.11
CA CYS A 585 -13.92 -14.34 16.47
C CYS A 585 -13.44 -13.33 17.53
N PHE A 586 -12.30 -12.67 17.29
CA PHE A 586 -11.81 -11.61 18.15
C PHE A 586 -12.79 -10.44 18.19
N LEU A 587 -13.22 -9.92 17.04
CA LEU A 587 -14.20 -8.83 16.98
C LEU A 587 -15.53 -9.22 17.64
N ALA A 588 -16.00 -10.46 17.48
CA ALA A 588 -17.19 -10.96 18.16
C ALA A 588 -17.02 -11.00 19.69
N GLN A 589 -15.83 -11.36 20.18
CA GLN A 589 -15.48 -11.31 21.60
C GLN A 589 -15.45 -9.87 22.13
N GLU A 590 -15.08 -8.90 21.30
CA GLU A 590 -15.02 -7.47 21.64
C GLU A 590 -16.34 -6.73 21.33
N GLY A 591 -17.44 -7.47 21.08
CA GLY A 591 -18.79 -6.90 20.98
C GLY A 591 -19.26 -6.49 19.59
N ALA A 592 -18.66 -7.04 18.53
CA ALA A 592 -19.17 -6.86 17.17
C ALA A 592 -20.57 -7.48 17.00
N ASP A 593 -21.48 -6.75 16.33
CA ASP A 593 -22.82 -7.24 16.01
C ASP A 593 -22.75 -8.23 14.86
N ILE A 594 -22.89 -9.52 15.20
CA ILE A 594 -22.87 -10.63 14.25
C ILE A 594 -24.13 -10.70 13.37
N SER A 595 -25.16 -9.92 13.69
CA SER A 595 -26.47 -9.91 13.01
C SER A 595 -26.76 -8.64 12.23
N TYR A 596 -25.88 -7.64 12.31
CA TYR A 596 -26.03 -6.38 11.59
C TYR A 596 -26.01 -6.62 10.09
N ALA A 597 -27.01 -6.14 9.36
CA ALA A 597 -27.06 -6.29 7.91
C ALA A 597 -26.53 -5.03 7.22
N ASN A 598 -25.54 -5.21 6.35
CA ASN A 598 -24.99 -4.12 5.52
C ASN A 598 -26.02 -3.58 4.49
N HIS A 599 -25.63 -2.61 3.66
CA HIS A 599 -26.54 -2.04 2.64
C HIS A 599 -27.00 -3.05 1.57
N LYS A 600 -26.37 -4.23 1.49
CA LYS A 600 -26.77 -5.36 0.63
C LYS A 600 -27.69 -6.35 1.34
N GLY A 601 -28.08 -6.07 2.59
CA GLY A 601 -28.94 -6.91 3.41
C GLY A 601 -28.28 -8.21 3.89
N LYS A 602 -26.94 -8.28 3.88
CA LYS A 602 -26.19 -9.45 4.36
C LYS A 602 -25.60 -9.16 5.72
N SER A 603 -25.76 -10.07 6.66
CA SER A 603 -25.07 -10.04 7.95
C SER A 603 -23.70 -10.72 7.89
N PRO A 604 -22.80 -10.51 8.88
CA PRO A 604 -21.53 -11.22 8.95
C PRO A 604 -21.71 -12.74 8.90
N LEU A 605 -22.75 -13.27 9.56
CA LEU A 605 -23.04 -14.70 9.54
C LEU A 605 -23.49 -15.21 8.16
N ASP A 606 -24.18 -14.40 7.36
CA ASP A 606 -24.59 -14.81 6.00
C ASP A 606 -23.41 -14.98 5.04
N LEU A 607 -22.23 -14.47 5.41
CA LEU A 607 -21.00 -14.57 4.62
C LEU A 607 -20.19 -15.84 4.91
N VAL A 608 -20.50 -16.55 6.00
CA VAL A 608 -19.76 -17.73 6.43
C VAL A 608 -20.42 -18.99 5.88
N ALA A 609 -19.75 -19.68 4.96
CA ALA A 609 -20.25 -20.94 4.40
C ALA A 609 -20.07 -22.15 5.33
N ASP A 610 -19.04 -22.12 6.19
CA ASP A 610 -18.70 -23.24 7.07
C ASP A 610 -19.52 -23.20 8.38
N SER A 611 -20.33 -24.24 8.59
CA SER A 611 -21.13 -24.45 9.79
C SER A 611 -20.32 -24.46 11.09
N THR A 612 -19.08 -24.92 11.07
CA THR A 612 -18.22 -24.98 12.27
C THR A 612 -17.76 -23.59 12.68
N MET A 613 -17.33 -22.78 11.71
CA MET A 613 -16.92 -21.39 11.91
C MET A 613 -18.10 -20.50 12.34
N LEU A 614 -19.30 -20.75 11.80
CA LEU A 614 -20.54 -20.11 12.23
C LEU A 614 -20.83 -20.35 13.72
N GLN A 615 -20.71 -21.59 14.18
CA GLN A 615 -20.94 -21.92 15.60
C GLN A 615 -19.87 -21.31 16.50
N LEU A 616 -18.62 -21.26 16.02
CA LEU A 616 -17.52 -20.67 16.76
C LEU A 616 -17.70 -19.16 16.94
N ILE A 617 -18.02 -18.43 15.89
CA ILE A 617 -18.28 -16.97 15.97
C ILE A 617 -19.44 -16.70 16.95
N LYS A 618 -20.51 -17.50 16.89
CA LYS A 618 -21.64 -17.40 17.83
C LYS A 618 -21.22 -17.66 19.28
N SER A 619 -20.35 -18.63 19.53
CA SER A 619 -19.90 -18.95 20.89
C SER A 619 -19.04 -17.83 21.50
N PHE A 620 -18.19 -17.18 20.70
CA PHE A 620 -17.43 -16.00 21.13
C PHE A 620 -18.33 -14.80 21.42
N SER A 621 -19.33 -14.53 20.56
CA SER A 621 -20.32 -13.47 20.79
C SER A 621 -21.14 -13.72 22.07
N GLU A 622 -21.58 -14.95 22.29
CA GLU A 622 -22.35 -15.34 23.48
C GLU A 622 -21.52 -15.21 24.76
N LYS A 623 -20.22 -15.54 24.70
CA LYS A 623 -19.30 -15.34 25.83
C LYS A 623 -19.18 -13.88 26.22
N HIS A 624 -19.04 -12.97 25.24
CA HIS A 624 -19.03 -11.52 25.50
C HIS A 624 -20.35 -11.06 26.16
N ARG A 625 -21.50 -11.55 25.67
CA ARG A 625 -22.81 -11.26 26.25
C ARG A 625 -22.89 -11.69 27.72
N LEU A 626 -22.41 -12.89 28.05
CA LEU A 626 -22.37 -13.42 29.41
C LEU A 626 -21.41 -12.63 30.31
N GLN A 627 -20.24 -12.25 29.81
CA GLN A 627 -19.27 -11.43 30.55
C GLN A 627 -19.85 -10.04 30.89
N ARG A 628 -20.55 -9.40 29.94
CA ARG A 628 -21.27 -8.14 30.20
C ARG A 628 -22.35 -8.30 31.27
N LEU A 629 -23.14 -9.37 31.22
CA LEU A 629 -24.17 -9.64 32.22
C LEU A 629 -23.59 -9.85 33.63
N GLN A 630 -22.46 -10.57 33.73
CA GLN A 630 -21.75 -10.77 35.00
C GLN A 630 -21.14 -9.48 35.56
N ALA A 631 -20.62 -8.59 34.70
CA ALA A 631 -20.12 -7.29 35.13
C ALA A 631 -21.23 -6.40 35.72
N ILE A 632 -22.44 -6.47 35.15
CA ILE A 632 -23.61 -5.73 35.62
C ILE A 632 -24.10 -6.26 36.98
N THR A 633 -24.09 -7.58 37.20
CA THR A 633 -24.60 -8.20 38.44
C THR A 633 -23.66 -8.05 39.63
N CYS A 634 -22.35 -7.90 39.41
CA CYS A 634 -21.35 -7.84 40.48
C CYS A 634 -21.05 -6.41 41.00
N GLY A 635 -21.69 -5.36 40.46
CA GLY A 635 -21.48 -3.97 40.91
C GLY A 635 -20.03 -3.47 40.79
N GLN A 636 -19.18 -4.17 40.03
CA GLN A 636 -17.81 -3.74 39.76
C GLN A 636 -17.86 -2.64 38.70
N SER A 637 -17.37 -1.47 39.04
CA SER A 637 -17.06 -0.44 38.05
C SER A 637 -16.12 -1.04 37.01
N LEU A 638 -16.56 -1.08 35.75
CA LEU A 638 -15.74 -1.40 34.59
C LEU A 638 -14.40 -0.67 34.72
N SER A 639 -13.28 -1.40 34.71
CA SER A 639 -11.97 -0.76 34.68
C SER A 639 -11.83 -0.01 33.35
N SER A 640 -11.99 1.32 33.43
CA SER A 640 -11.44 2.34 32.54
C SER A 640 -11.58 2.20 31.02
N ALA A 641 -12.66 1.62 30.48
CA ALA A 641 -13.18 2.06 29.18
C ALA A 641 -14.18 3.18 29.48
N SER A 642 -13.70 4.42 29.40
CA SER A 642 -14.43 5.59 29.88
C SER A 642 -15.84 5.69 29.26
N LEU A 643 -16.85 5.82 30.12
CA LEU A 643 -17.99 6.70 29.85
C LEU A 643 -17.44 8.13 29.62
N ARG A 644 -16.90 8.39 28.43
CA ARG A 644 -16.64 9.74 27.94
C ARG A 644 -17.83 10.11 27.07
N ARG A 645 -18.48 11.18 27.48
CA ARG A 645 -19.63 11.80 26.83
C ARG A 645 -19.20 12.24 25.42
N VAL A 646 -19.40 11.38 24.42
CA VAL A 646 -19.33 11.75 23.01
C VAL A 646 -20.74 12.18 22.61
N HIS A 647 -20.86 13.38 22.05
CA HIS A 647 -22.10 13.84 21.45
C HIS A 647 -22.45 12.93 20.26
N THR A 648 -23.29 11.92 20.51
CA THR A 648 -23.87 11.09 19.45
C THR A 648 -25.13 11.75 18.94
N THR A 649 -25.19 11.96 17.63
CA THR A 649 -26.43 12.16 16.90
C THR A 649 -27.31 10.91 17.05
N PRO A 650 -28.62 11.03 17.28
CA PRO A 650 -29.48 9.90 17.52
C PRO A 650 -29.85 9.29 16.18
N ASN A 651 -29.34 8.11 15.87
CA ASN A 651 -30.00 7.08 15.06
C ASN A 651 -29.09 5.86 15.03
N THR A 652 -29.68 4.72 15.39
CA THR A 652 -29.33 3.33 15.06
C THR A 652 -29.46 2.49 16.34
N MET A 653 -30.65 1.93 16.54
CA MET A 653 -30.85 0.83 17.47
C MET A 653 -31.57 -0.29 16.72
N THR A 654 -30.79 -1.33 16.47
CA THR A 654 -31.14 -2.66 16.01
C THR A 654 -32.19 -3.29 16.91
N ASN A 655 -33.12 -4.05 16.32
CA ASN A 655 -33.94 -5.00 17.05
C ASN A 655 -33.99 -6.30 16.27
N LEU A 656 -33.36 -7.33 16.83
CA LEU A 656 -33.79 -8.71 16.65
C LEU A 656 -35.15 -8.92 17.35
N VAL A 657 -35.87 -9.95 16.93
CA VAL A 657 -36.45 -11.04 17.77
C VAL A 657 -37.77 -11.57 17.18
N LEU A 658 -37.86 -12.91 17.10
CA LEU A 658 -39.09 -13.74 17.04
C LEU A 658 -39.28 -14.47 18.40
N PRO A 659 -40.49 -14.96 18.76
CA PRO A 659 -41.15 -14.65 20.04
C PRO A 659 -41.29 -15.81 21.03
N ALA A 660 -41.41 -15.49 22.33
CA ALA A 660 -42.33 -16.11 23.31
C ALA A 660 -42.38 -15.31 24.65
N PRO A 661 -43.50 -15.33 25.41
CA PRO A 661 -43.86 -14.37 26.49
C PRO A 661 -43.42 -14.86 27.90
N ALA A 662 -43.57 -14.17 29.04
CA ALA A 662 -44.28 -12.96 29.46
C ALA A 662 -43.47 -12.28 30.59
N GLY A 663 -43.10 -11.02 30.40
CA GLY A 663 -42.51 -10.16 31.43
C GLY A 663 -42.66 -8.70 31.03
N PRO A 664 -42.59 -7.75 31.98
CA PRO A 664 -42.55 -6.33 31.65
C PRO A 664 -41.32 -6.05 30.78
N SER A 665 -41.52 -5.31 29.69
CA SER A 665 -40.47 -4.92 28.75
C SER A 665 -40.39 -3.39 28.73
N GLU A 666 -39.21 -2.86 28.40
CA GLU A 666 -39.01 -1.42 28.34
C GLU A 666 -39.88 -0.79 27.24
N CYS A 667 -40.67 0.23 27.60
CA CYS A 667 -41.43 1.01 26.64
C CYS A 667 -40.49 1.93 25.86
N LEU A 668 -40.50 1.86 24.52
CA LEU A 668 -39.63 2.67 23.66
C LEU A 668 -39.97 4.18 23.64
N ILE A 669 -40.94 4.62 24.44
CA ILE A 669 -41.37 6.02 24.52
C ILE A 669 -41.01 6.63 25.88
N CYS A 670 -41.34 5.95 26.98
CA CYS A 670 -41.04 6.44 28.33
C CYS A 670 -39.83 5.76 29.00
N SER A 671 -39.24 4.72 28.38
CA SER A 671 -38.16 3.91 28.95
C SER A 671 -38.50 3.23 30.29
N GLU A 672 -39.78 3.12 30.64
CA GLU A 672 -40.24 2.39 31.82
C GLU A 672 -40.52 0.92 31.49
N LEU A 673 -40.23 0.04 32.45
CA LEU A 673 -40.57 -1.39 32.40
C LEU A 673 -42.09 -1.56 32.57
N ALA A 674 -42.79 -1.91 31.49
CA ALA A 674 -44.25 -2.02 31.48
C ALA A 674 -44.74 -3.18 30.60
N LEU A 675 -46.02 -3.54 30.74
CA LEU A 675 -46.67 -4.46 29.82
C LEU A 675 -46.99 -3.72 28.52
N LEU A 676 -46.34 -4.13 27.43
CA LEU A 676 -46.47 -3.44 26.14
C LEU A 676 -47.72 -3.88 25.39
N VAL A 677 -48.37 -2.91 24.73
CA VAL A 677 -49.58 -3.10 23.92
C VAL A 677 -49.21 -3.54 22.51
N LEU A 678 -49.94 -4.52 21.97
CA LEU A 678 -49.74 -5.08 20.63
C LEU A 678 -50.45 -4.23 19.56
N PHE A 679 -49.71 -3.81 18.53
CA PHE A 679 -50.25 -3.00 17.43
C PHE A 679 -50.57 -3.83 16.18
N CYS A 680 -51.80 -3.75 15.67
CA CYS A 680 -52.20 -4.39 14.41
C CYS A 680 -52.16 -3.40 13.23
N PRO A 681 -51.78 -3.85 12.01
CA PRO A 681 -51.46 -5.22 11.61
C PRO A 681 -50.00 -5.64 11.85
N CYS A 682 -49.13 -4.75 12.32
CA CYS A 682 -47.69 -5.00 12.39
C CYS A 682 -47.21 -5.95 13.51
N GLN A 683 -48.10 -6.35 14.42
CA GLN A 683 -47.83 -7.23 15.56
C GLN A 683 -46.67 -6.79 16.46
N HIS A 684 -46.37 -5.49 16.51
CA HIS A 684 -45.30 -4.94 17.33
C HIS A 684 -45.83 -4.53 18.70
N SER A 685 -45.13 -4.94 19.77
CA SER A 685 -45.37 -4.50 21.15
C SER A 685 -44.22 -3.61 21.60
N VAL A 686 -44.39 -2.29 21.47
CA VAL A 686 -43.28 -1.31 21.59
C VAL A 686 -43.57 -0.16 22.55
N ALA A 687 -44.83 0.00 22.97
CA ALA A 687 -45.24 1.06 23.87
C ALA A 687 -46.15 0.50 24.98
N CYS A 688 -46.04 1.06 26.18
CA CYS A 688 -46.97 0.81 27.27
C CYS A 688 -48.36 1.38 26.91
N GLU A 689 -49.39 1.04 27.70
CA GLU A 689 -50.77 1.47 27.43
C GLU A 689 -50.92 2.99 27.33
N GLU A 690 -50.29 3.73 28.25
CA GLU A 690 -50.37 5.20 28.28
C GLU A 690 -49.71 5.84 27.06
N CYS A 691 -48.50 5.38 26.72
CA CYS A 691 -47.78 5.89 25.55
C CYS A 691 -48.44 5.46 24.23
N ALA A 692 -49.05 4.28 24.18
CA ALA A 692 -49.75 3.77 23.02
C ALA A 692 -51.04 4.54 22.71
N HIS A 693 -51.69 5.16 23.71
CA HIS A 693 -53.03 5.75 23.60
C HIS A 693 -53.16 6.73 22.41
N ARG A 694 -52.16 7.60 22.19
CA ARG A 694 -52.19 8.63 21.13
C ARG A 694 -51.52 8.22 19.82
N MET A 695 -50.93 7.02 19.76
CA MET A 695 -50.19 6.57 18.58
C MET A 695 -51.13 6.20 17.42
N LYS A 696 -50.90 6.80 16.25
CA LYS A 696 -51.61 6.45 14.99
C LYS A 696 -50.74 5.60 14.05
N LYS A 697 -49.42 5.58 14.25
CA LYS A 697 -48.44 4.79 13.50
C LYS A 697 -47.48 4.12 14.47
N CYS A 698 -47.05 2.90 14.16
CA CYS A 698 -46.11 2.17 14.99
C CYS A 698 -44.72 2.80 14.91
N ILE A 699 -44.12 3.17 16.05
CA ILE A 699 -42.82 3.86 16.05
C ILE A 699 -41.68 2.99 15.50
N LYS A 700 -41.83 1.66 15.55
CA LYS A 700 -40.84 0.69 15.05
C LYS A 700 -40.92 0.42 13.55
N CYS A 701 -42.10 0.46 12.93
CA CYS A 701 -42.27 0.09 11.50
C CYS A 701 -43.05 1.10 10.66
N GLN A 702 -43.50 2.20 11.27
CA GLN A 702 -44.26 3.30 10.64
C GLN A 702 -45.61 2.90 10.00
N VAL A 703 -46.02 1.64 10.11
CA VAL A 703 -47.34 1.15 9.68
C VAL A 703 -48.43 1.80 10.52
N THR A 704 -49.50 2.25 9.86
CA THR A 704 -50.69 2.81 10.51
C THR A 704 -51.32 1.77 11.43
N ILE A 705 -51.49 2.13 12.70
CA ILE A 705 -52.07 1.25 13.72
C ILE A 705 -53.58 1.28 13.57
N THR A 706 -54.18 0.14 13.25
CA THR A 706 -55.63 0.02 13.09
C THR A 706 -56.31 -0.45 14.38
N LYS A 707 -55.62 -1.27 15.19
CA LYS A 707 -56.08 -1.74 16.51
C LYS A 707 -54.92 -1.84 17.50
N LYS A 708 -55.24 -1.66 18.78
CA LYS A 708 -54.29 -1.72 19.91
C LYS A 708 -54.80 -2.70 20.94
N ILE A 709 -54.10 -3.82 21.12
CA ILE A 709 -54.59 -4.96 21.91
C ILE A 709 -53.70 -5.13 23.14
N ARG A 710 -54.31 -5.15 24.33
CA ARG A 710 -53.65 -5.44 25.61
C ARG A 710 -53.27 -6.91 25.71
N GLN A 711 -52.43 -7.28 26.69
CA GLN A 711 -52.06 -8.69 26.90
C GLN A 711 -53.24 -9.61 27.26
N ASP A 712 -54.32 -9.06 27.81
CA ASP A 712 -55.59 -9.77 28.10
C ASP A 712 -56.53 -9.86 26.87
N GLN A 713 -56.05 -9.46 25.69
CA GLN A 713 -56.78 -9.40 24.43
C GLN A 713 -57.92 -8.37 24.35
N THR A 714 -57.99 -7.40 25.26
CA THR A 714 -58.93 -6.27 25.17
C THR A 714 -58.36 -5.09 24.36
N GLU A 715 -59.22 -4.28 23.73
CA GLU A 715 -58.82 -3.15 22.88
C GLU A 715 -58.65 -1.86 23.70
N VAL A 716 -57.63 -1.06 23.39
CA VAL A 716 -57.36 0.23 24.07
C VAL A 716 -58.19 1.35 23.41
N ASP A 717 -59.18 1.89 24.13
CA ASP A 717 -60.00 3.03 23.68
C ASP A 717 -59.15 4.25 23.34
N CYS A 718 -59.44 4.93 22.22
CA CYS A 718 -58.65 6.07 21.72
C CYS A 718 -59.54 7.31 21.50
N SER A 719 -59.67 8.18 22.50
CA SER A 719 -60.35 9.48 22.37
C SER A 719 -59.40 10.62 22.74
N PRO A 720 -59.21 11.66 21.91
CA PRO A 720 -58.24 12.71 22.18
C PRO A 720 -58.79 13.79 23.14
N GLY A 721 -58.18 13.94 24.32
CA GLY A 721 -58.34 15.13 25.17
C GLY A 721 -57.48 16.29 24.65
N THR A 722 -58.10 17.45 24.45
CA THR A 722 -57.59 18.58 23.64
C THR A 722 -56.64 19.55 24.37
N GLU A 723 -56.21 19.27 25.61
CA GLU A 723 -55.59 20.29 26.47
C GLU A 723 -54.04 20.36 26.45
N ASN A 724 -53.34 19.35 25.90
CA ASN A 724 -51.88 19.20 26.06
C ASN A 724 -50.99 19.87 24.99
N SER A 725 -51.54 20.46 23.93
CA SER A 725 -50.74 20.95 22.79
C SER A 725 -50.10 22.33 23.02
N GLU A 726 -50.69 23.18 23.87
CA GLU A 726 -50.18 24.53 24.12
C GLU A 726 -49.03 24.54 25.13
N GLN A 727 -49.09 23.67 26.14
CA GLN A 727 -48.02 23.53 27.13
C GLN A 727 -46.72 23.00 26.52
N HIS A 728 -46.81 22.10 25.53
CA HIS A 728 -45.62 21.54 24.87
C HIS A 728 -44.89 22.58 24.01
N ASN A 729 -45.63 23.39 23.25
CA ASN A 729 -45.06 24.50 22.48
C ASN A 729 -44.41 25.57 23.37
N LEU A 730 -44.99 25.83 24.54
CA LEU A 730 -44.40 26.75 25.51
C LEU A 730 -43.08 26.19 26.09
N LEU A 731 -43.01 24.88 26.33
CA LEU A 731 -41.84 24.23 26.91
C LEU A 731 -40.64 24.22 25.95
N GLU A 732 -40.88 24.00 24.65
CA GLU A 732 -39.85 24.14 23.61
C GLU A 732 -39.35 25.59 23.49
N GLN A 733 -40.25 26.58 23.53
CA GLN A 733 -39.84 27.99 23.51
C GLN A 733 -39.00 28.36 24.74
N LEU A 734 -39.36 27.86 25.92
CA LEU A 734 -38.60 28.10 27.15
C LEU A 734 -37.23 27.42 27.12
N GLN A 735 -37.12 26.19 26.60
CA GLN A 735 -35.85 25.48 26.45
C GLN A 735 -34.92 26.17 25.44
N SER A 736 -35.45 26.66 24.32
CA SER A 736 -34.67 27.44 23.35
C SER A 736 -34.13 28.73 23.95
N ARG A 737 -34.98 29.45 24.71
CA ARG A 737 -34.60 30.69 25.38
C ARG A 737 -33.58 30.46 26.50
N TYR A 738 -33.69 29.36 27.23
CA TYR A 738 -32.73 28.97 28.26
C TYR A 738 -31.34 28.69 27.67
N ARG A 739 -31.25 27.93 26.56
CA ARG A 739 -29.99 27.69 25.85
C ARG A 739 -29.32 28.98 25.36
N GLN A 740 -30.09 29.90 24.79
CA GLN A 740 -29.58 31.22 24.38
C GLN A 740 -29.10 32.07 25.57
N MET A 741 -29.67 31.88 26.76
CA MET A 741 -29.20 32.55 27.97
C MET A 741 -27.90 31.91 28.50
N GLU A 742 -27.78 30.58 28.50
CA GLU A 742 -26.57 29.86 28.89
C GLU A 742 -25.36 30.20 27.99
N GLU A 743 -25.55 30.29 26.68
CA GLU A 743 -24.48 30.68 25.74
C GLU A 743 -23.95 32.10 25.99
N ARG A 744 -24.80 33.01 26.50
CA ARG A 744 -24.39 34.40 26.78
C ARG A 744 -23.61 34.56 28.08
N ILE A 745 -23.69 33.59 28.97
CA ILE A 745 -23.06 33.64 30.29
C ILE A 745 -21.93 32.63 30.44
N THR A 746 -21.67 31.79 29.45
CA THR A 746 -20.57 30.81 29.43
C THR A 746 -19.29 31.40 28.85
N CYS A 747 -18.16 31.01 29.44
CA CYS A 747 -16.83 31.50 29.07
C CYS A 747 -16.47 31.00 27.68
N PRO A 748 -16.14 31.88 26.72
CA PRO A 748 -15.83 31.48 25.35
C PRO A 748 -14.49 30.72 25.21
N ILE A 749 -13.73 30.55 26.29
CA ILE A 749 -12.41 29.90 26.29
C ILE A 749 -12.51 28.44 26.72
N CYS A 750 -13.20 28.17 27.84
CA CYS A 750 -13.36 26.81 28.34
C CYS A 750 -14.75 26.22 28.10
N ILE A 751 -15.76 27.05 27.82
CA ILE A 751 -17.16 26.68 27.58
C ILE A 751 -17.85 26.06 28.83
N ASP A 752 -17.08 25.63 29.83
CA ASP A 752 -17.56 24.97 31.04
C ASP A 752 -17.91 25.92 32.19
N ASN A 753 -17.27 27.10 32.26
CA ASN A 753 -17.41 28.04 33.37
C ASN A 753 -18.14 29.32 32.97
N HIS A 754 -18.80 29.98 33.92
CA HIS A 754 -19.50 31.23 33.66
C HIS A 754 -18.55 32.44 33.53
N ILE A 755 -18.91 33.39 32.67
CA ILE A 755 -18.27 34.69 32.52
C ILE A 755 -18.40 35.44 33.85
N LYS A 756 -17.26 35.80 34.44
CA LYS A 756 -17.18 36.58 35.69
C LYS A 756 -16.21 37.75 35.58
N LEU A 757 -15.48 37.87 34.47
CA LEU A 757 -14.54 38.95 34.23
C LEU A 757 -14.73 39.51 32.82
N VAL A 758 -14.64 40.83 32.70
CA VAL A 758 -14.61 41.56 31.43
C VAL A 758 -13.30 42.31 31.32
N PHE A 759 -12.68 42.23 30.14
CA PHE A 759 -11.49 43.00 29.78
C PHE A 759 -11.89 44.37 29.23
N GLN A 760 -10.99 45.35 29.33
CA GLN A 760 -11.24 46.71 28.81
C GLN A 760 -11.58 46.76 27.29
N CYS A 761 -11.20 45.72 26.53
CA CYS A 761 -11.57 45.57 25.12
C CYS A 761 -13.01 45.05 24.89
N GLY A 762 -13.82 44.91 25.95
CA GLY A 762 -15.22 44.49 25.90
C GLY A 762 -15.45 42.98 25.88
N HIS A 763 -14.38 42.18 25.79
CA HIS A 763 -14.46 40.71 25.80
C HIS A 763 -14.39 40.15 27.21
N ALA A 764 -14.99 38.97 27.41
CA ALA A 764 -15.20 38.43 28.75
C ALA A 764 -14.76 36.97 28.87
N SER A 765 -14.41 36.54 30.09
CA SER A 765 -14.01 35.16 30.39
C SER A 765 -14.38 34.79 31.83
N CYS A 766 -14.23 33.51 32.19
CA CYS A 766 -14.22 33.10 33.58
C CYS A 766 -12.90 33.53 34.28
N ILE A 767 -12.88 33.42 35.61
CA ILE A 767 -11.74 33.77 36.46
C ILE A 767 -10.51 32.92 36.11
N ASP A 768 -10.70 31.60 36.02
CA ASP A 768 -9.61 30.64 35.81
C ASP A 768 -8.90 30.84 34.46
N CYS A 769 -9.68 30.99 33.38
CA CYS A 769 -9.11 31.23 32.05
C CYS A 769 -8.42 32.60 31.95
N SER A 770 -8.83 33.59 32.75
CA SER A 770 -8.25 34.94 32.70
C SER A 770 -6.88 35.06 33.40
N ALA A 771 -6.58 34.15 34.34
CA ALA A 771 -5.47 34.30 35.28
C ALA A 771 -4.10 34.29 34.59
N ALA A 772 -3.95 33.50 33.52
CA ALA A 772 -2.71 33.37 32.76
C ALA A 772 -2.63 34.25 31.50
N LEU A 773 -3.71 34.96 31.12
CA LEU A 773 -3.78 35.70 29.86
C LEU A 773 -3.14 37.07 29.99
N LYS A 774 -2.14 37.37 29.14
CA LYS A 774 -1.59 38.73 28.98
C LYS A 774 -2.23 39.51 27.81
N THR A 775 -2.81 38.79 26.87
CA THR A 775 -3.50 39.32 25.68
C THR A 775 -4.88 38.70 25.57
N CYS A 776 -5.85 39.49 25.11
CA CYS A 776 -7.21 39.03 24.90
C CYS A 776 -7.23 38.01 23.75
N PRO A 777 -7.75 36.79 23.95
CA PRO A 777 -7.75 35.76 22.91
C PRO A 777 -8.68 36.09 21.73
N ILE A 778 -9.66 36.98 21.93
CA ILE A 778 -10.65 37.34 20.90
C ILE A 778 -10.13 38.47 20.00
N CYS A 779 -9.67 39.58 20.58
CA CYS A 779 -9.22 40.76 19.81
C CYS A 779 -7.69 40.97 19.78
N ARG A 780 -6.91 40.09 20.41
CA ARG A 780 -5.44 40.11 20.49
C ARG A 780 -4.82 41.38 21.12
N GLN A 781 -5.63 42.26 21.71
CA GLN A 781 -5.15 43.43 22.46
C GLN A 781 -4.59 43.02 23.83
N THR A 782 -3.54 43.71 24.30
CA THR A 782 -3.00 43.49 25.65
C THR A 782 -4.05 43.77 26.72
N ILE A 783 -4.20 42.86 27.69
CA ILE A 783 -5.17 43.02 28.78
C ILE A 783 -4.60 44.01 29.79
N ARG A 784 -5.12 45.24 29.77
CA ARG A 784 -4.70 46.32 30.66
C ARG A 784 -5.39 46.25 32.02
N GLU A 785 -6.67 45.87 32.04
CA GLU A 785 -7.49 45.82 33.25
C GLU A 785 -8.49 44.65 33.16
N ARG A 786 -8.77 44.02 34.31
CA ARG A 786 -9.75 42.93 34.46
C ARG A 786 -10.82 43.39 35.44
N ILE A 787 -12.03 43.59 34.95
CA ILE A 787 -13.16 44.07 35.74
C ILE A 787 -14.01 42.85 36.12
N GLN A 788 -14.13 42.58 37.41
CA GLN A 788 -14.99 41.49 37.89
C GLN A 788 -16.45 41.92 37.81
N LEU A 789 -17.26 41.12 37.11
CA LEU A 789 -18.70 41.29 37.09
C LEU A 789 -19.26 40.77 38.42
N PHE A 790 -19.93 41.65 39.17
CA PHE A 790 -20.78 41.24 40.26
C PHE A 790 -22.11 40.78 39.65
N VAL A 791 -22.39 39.48 39.72
CA VAL A 791 -23.69 38.89 39.39
C VAL A 791 -24.30 38.36 40.67
#